data_AF-A0A7C5BK75-F1
#
_entry.id   AF-A0A7C5BK75-F1
#
_cell.length_a   1.000
_cell.length_b   1.000
_cell.length_c   1.000
_cell.angle_alpha   90.00
_cell.angle_beta   90.00
_cell.angle_gamma   90.00
#
_symmetry.space_group_name_H-M   'P 1'
#
loop_
_entity.id
_entity.type
_entity.pdbx_description
1 polymer ?
#
loop_
_entity_poly.entity_id
_entity_poly.type
_entity_poly.pdbx_seq_one_letter_code
_entity_poly.pdbx_strand_id
1 'polypeptide(L)'
;MSLLARCFVLKLSCLTLTITAGLIISSTLGALGAQSPRTEIDLSGSGWKLWLDTAAQWEKDELYLPPVDIHSLPVNPPTCGWEGLYNSHDSITASVPGTVEEYYWDTLAAGKPKFPNTLSEENRTQGDYRGVSWWWRDINIPKFAKGKKIILHFEAVRLRAEVFLNNELVGYDVIGNTPFDVDITNKARLGKNILAVRVTDPSGNFDWVDWHVHKWGEHSIPPSHGFGGIFQPVRLIITDHIYISDIFIKNRPELTKVDLDITITNSTDKAAAGSVEVAIKEPGRNGKTVYTETIPNINLPPGNVVVSRNISVPNAKLWDTEHPNLYICETKLLVDGVTKDINSDRFGFRFFTVDGVGSDAVFRLNGKRVFLQTAISWGFFPTNGLFPTEDLATKQIKTAKAFGMNMLNFHRTIGNRLILDKADELGLMYYEEPGGYRNGDGDEFSAAWAREKLMRMIKRDRNHPSLVIYNMINESMREPLPYEYKDMADAHKLDPTRIITFTTGWAKAKVEDPVKLHMLPYDDKQYIKGWFDWHHAPGPGVYCDSFYTDPNHFMLSTDDREEIVFWGEEGAIGTPPRLELINHELRKSRKNGWDGAWYKAWYQAYVDFLDKKNLRKYFPTVDYLTKSIGNLALYYHGRIIENCRIGNITDAYTINGWESELFENHSGIVDCWRNPKGDPNLIARYNRPLYVAVKIRNKISQCPAKIITDLFIVNQIGIRGKYTLKASFLDPSGKIIWEKSWPVYITGGDVFGQLLEEDVETNTESQTGYYTMKSILVDSEGNIVADGDDQAFVVDWVSSKIPEDGALLDTTGIVKEFLSTRKNVSLPDYSPKLGKLKYVVVAAEDSDPKEVIPTTAFMANNGEQGLDGEYFVGTDLKQSVKKRIDAKIDFSENDPTLDPGQPTQFSVRWTGKISPQQTGKYKFFTISDDGVRLWIDGNLMIDDWNTHPPKTEASGEIYLEAGKSYDIKLEYYQESGGRTIKLLWKTPAMTSGDEMLDDILRRVKEEGTNLLITAGTGRWAELIASRGAIKFNGIQTLGDVWVGGNIFVREHPLFKNLPVNQGMNWEYQEIIPYWIPRYGLMLEDEEVIAGTVNYNEPRLGTAVGIVKYGKGKIVFSTLDMRALNSNGGGADVVRKIMCNYIEFVGNGN
;
A
#
# COMPACT_ATOMS: atom_id res chain seq x y z
N MET A 1 18.50 -46.43 -0.72
CA MET A 1 18.33 -47.59 0.18
C MET A 1 17.26 -47.19 1.20
N SER A 2 16.11 -47.84 1.41
CA SER A 2 15.80 -49.27 1.67
C SER A 2 16.49 -49.78 2.95
N LEU A 3 15.83 -50.35 3.96
CA LEU A 3 14.48 -50.94 4.11
C LEU A 3 13.68 -50.24 5.26
N LEU A 4 12.34 -50.21 5.33
CA LEU A 4 11.35 -51.29 5.59
C LEU A 4 11.65 -52.06 6.90
N ALA A 5 10.71 -52.36 7.80
CA ALA A 5 9.35 -52.96 7.69
C ALA A 5 8.66 -52.92 9.09
N ARG A 6 7.39 -53.27 9.39
CA ARG A 6 6.10 -53.70 8.74
C ARG A 6 5.00 -53.63 9.85
N CYS A 7 3.69 -53.87 9.73
CA CYS A 7 2.68 -54.38 8.76
C CYS A 7 1.29 -53.93 9.33
N PHE A 8 0.06 -54.11 8.81
CA PHE A 8 -0.65 -54.40 7.53
C PHE A 8 -2.17 -54.08 7.85
N VAL A 9 -3.25 -54.25 7.08
CA VAL A 9 -3.67 -54.95 5.85
C VAL A 9 -4.62 -53.96 5.10
N LEU A 10 -4.41 -53.59 3.83
CA LEU A 10 -5.18 -54.01 2.63
C LEU A 10 -6.72 -54.14 2.81
N LYS A 11 -7.58 -53.71 1.87
CA LYS A 11 -7.45 -53.78 0.39
C LYS A 11 -8.23 -52.65 -0.34
N LEU A 12 -7.89 -52.38 -1.62
CA LEU A 12 -8.51 -51.36 -2.48
C LEU A 12 -9.80 -51.84 -3.18
N SER A 13 -10.61 -50.89 -3.64
CA SER A 13 -11.39 -50.96 -4.89
C SER A 13 -11.63 -49.54 -5.44
N CYS A 14 -11.53 -49.35 -6.76
CA CYS A 14 -11.80 -48.05 -7.40
C CYS A 14 -13.29 -47.89 -7.71
N LEU A 15 -13.81 -46.67 -7.61
CA LEU A 15 -14.82 -46.16 -8.55
C LEU A 15 -14.78 -44.62 -8.62
N THR A 16 -15.32 -44.10 -9.72
CA THR A 16 -15.39 -42.66 -10.09
C THR A 16 -16.04 -41.77 -9.02
N LEU A 17 -15.38 -40.66 -8.66
CA LEU A 17 -16.07 -39.50 -8.09
C LEU A 17 -16.71 -38.69 -9.22
N THR A 18 -18.03 -38.76 -9.34
CA THR A 18 -18.81 -37.88 -10.23
C THR A 18 -19.10 -36.56 -9.52
N ILE A 19 -19.00 -35.45 -10.23
CA ILE A 19 -19.32 -34.11 -9.69
C ILE A 19 -20.83 -34.03 -9.42
N THR A 20 -21.23 -34.06 -8.15
CA THR A 20 -22.60 -33.70 -7.74
C THR A 20 -22.74 -32.19 -7.66
N ALA A 21 -23.04 -31.55 -8.79
CA ALA A 21 -23.60 -30.21 -8.81
C ALA A 21 -24.98 -30.22 -8.10
N GLY A 22 -25.25 -29.21 -7.27
CA GLY A 22 -26.46 -29.12 -6.46
C GLY A 22 -27.72 -28.75 -7.26
N LEU A 23 -28.20 -29.64 -8.14
CA LEU A 23 -29.52 -29.48 -8.76
C LEU A 23 -30.62 -29.72 -7.73
N ILE A 24 -31.22 -28.64 -7.22
CA ILE A 24 -32.48 -28.69 -6.46
C ILE A 24 -33.63 -28.96 -7.44
N ILE A 25 -33.83 -30.22 -7.80
CA ILE A 25 -35.01 -30.67 -8.55
C ILE A 25 -36.17 -30.81 -7.55
N SER A 26 -37.19 -29.97 -7.71
CA SER A 26 -38.40 -29.97 -6.88
C SER A 26 -39.33 -31.15 -7.21
N SER A 27 -39.04 -32.33 -6.66
CA SER A 27 -39.95 -33.48 -6.72
C SER A 27 -41.17 -33.28 -5.82
N THR A 28 -42.22 -32.65 -6.36
CA THR A 28 -43.47 -32.38 -5.64
C THR A 28 -44.27 -33.66 -5.35
N LEU A 29 -44.46 -34.02 -4.08
CA LEU A 29 -45.45 -35.00 -3.66
C LEU A 29 -45.86 -34.83 -2.19
N GLY A 30 -47.14 -34.58 -1.93
CA GLY A 30 -47.79 -35.11 -0.72
C GLY A 30 -47.79 -34.32 0.59
N ALA A 31 -47.52 -33.01 0.62
CA ALA A 31 -47.76 -32.20 1.82
C ALA A 31 -48.34 -30.81 1.50
N LEU A 32 -49.51 -30.50 2.06
CA LEU A 32 -50.13 -29.17 2.02
C LEU A 32 -49.51 -28.26 3.10
N GLY A 33 -48.22 -27.97 2.96
CA GLY A 33 -47.57 -26.91 3.73
C GLY A 33 -48.09 -25.54 3.27
N ALA A 34 -48.45 -24.67 4.21
CA ALA A 34 -48.80 -23.29 3.89
C ALA A 34 -47.60 -22.59 3.23
N GLN A 35 -47.82 -21.91 2.11
CA GLN A 35 -46.76 -21.18 1.43
C GLN A 35 -46.30 -20.00 2.30
N SER A 36 -44.99 -19.75 2.34
CA SER A 36 -44.42 -18.60 3.04
C SER A 36 -45.03 -17.27 2.56
N PRO A 37 -45.42 -16.36 3.48
CA PRO A 37 -46.08 -15.11 3.13
C PRO A 37 -45.17 -14.15 2.35
N ARG A 38 -43.86 -14.20 2.63
CA ARG A 38 -42.78 -13.65 1.81
C ARG A 38 -42.17 -14.74 0.94
N THR A 39 -41.79 -14.43 -0.30
CA THR A 39 -40.90 -15.26 -1.11
C THR A 39 -39.88 -14.35 -1.79
N GLU A 40 -38.59 -14.64 -1.62
CA GLU A 40 -37.51 -14.05 -2.41
C GLU A 40 -37.05 -15.07 -3.46
N ILE A 41 -36.82 -14.60 -4.69
CA ILE A 41 -36.30 -15.40 -5.79
C ILE A 41 -35.03 -14.70 -6.28
N ASP A 42 -33.91 -15.40 -6.21
CA ASP A 42 -32.63 -14.88 -6.73
C ASP A 42 -32.68 -14.79 -8.27
N LEU A 43 -32.32 -13.62 -8.80
CA LEU A 43 -32.17 -13.33 -10.22
C LEU A 43 -30.69 -13.14 -10.62
N SER A 44 -29.77 -13.47 -9.72
CA SER A 44 -28.32 -13.52 -9.95
C SER A 44 -27.92 -14.78 -10.75
N GLY A 45 -26.63 -15.08 -10.78
CA GLY A 45 -26.04 -16.20 -11.49
C GLY A 45 -26.02 -16.03 -13.01
N SER A 46 -25.85 -17.15 -13.71
CA SER A 46 -25.82 -17.21 -15.16
C SER A 46 -27.22 -17.09 -15.79
N GLY A 47 -27.26 -16.64 -17.05
CA GLY A 47 -28.50 -16.48 -17.81
C GLY A 47 -28.85 -15.02 -18.13
N TRP A 48 -28.02 -14.08 -17.68
CA TRP A 48 -28.00 -12.73 -18.20
C TRP A 48 -27.30 -12.67 -19.57
N LYS A 49 -27.65 -11.62 -20.31
CA LYS A 49 -27.05 -11.23 -21.58
C LYS A 49 -26.50 -9.82 -21.45
N LEU A 50 -25.33 -9.60 -22.05
CA LEU A 50 -24.64 -8.31 -22.05
C LEU A 50 -24.37 -7.87 -23.50
N TRP A 51 -24.70 -6.62 -23.81
CA TRP A 51 -24.39 -5.95 -25.08
C TRP A 51 -23.91 -4.53 -24.81
N LEU A 52 -22.97 -4.03 -25.62
CA LEU A 52 -22.45 -2.66 -25.52
C LEU A 52 -23.08 -1.79 -26.61
N ASP A 53 -23.85 -0.79 -26.21
CA ASP A 53 -24.59 0.12 -27.10
C ASP A 53 -23.72 1.33 -27.45
N THR A 54 -22.67 1.09 -28.23
CA THR A 54 -21.66 2.10 -28.62
C THR A 54 -22.20 3.20 -29.53
N ALA A 55 -23.47 3.12 -29.95
CA ALA A 55 -24.17 4.16 -30.68
C ALA A 55 -25.13 4.99 -29.81
N ALA A 56 -25.41 4.57 -28.57
CA ALA A 56 -26.26 5.34 -27.67
C ALA A 56 -25.59 6.66 -27.28
N GLN A 57 -26.35 7.75 -27.36
CA GLN A 57 -25.97 9.01 -26.73
C GLN A 57 -26.27 8.93 -25.23
N TRP A 58 -25.43 9.55 -24.42
CA TRP A 58 -25.56 9.58 -22.95
C TRP A 58 -24.89 10.79 -22.30
N GLU A 59 -23.93 11.41 -22.98
CA GLU A 59 -23.00 12.44 -22.49
C GLU A 59 -23.71 13.71 -21.99
N LYS A 60 -24.93 13.93 -22.50
CA LYS A 60 -25.79 15.10 -22.23
C LYS A 60 -27.13 14.72 -21.59
N ASP A 61 -27.24 13.52 -21.03
CA ASP A 61 -28.45 13.09 -20.34
C ASP A 61 -28.70 13.99 -19.12
N GLU A 62 -29.96 14.39 -18.91
CA GLU A 62 -30.40 15.00 -17.66
C GLU A 62 -30.38 13.93 -16.55
N LEU A 63 -29.94 14.31 -15.35
CA LEU A 63 -29.76 13.39 -14.23
C LEU A 63 -30.73 13.76 -13.10
N TYR A 64 -31.42 12.74 -12.59
CA TYR A 64 -32.42 12.90 -11.54
C TYR A 64 -31.95 12.18 -10.28
N LEU A 65 -32.09 12.83 -9.12
CA LEU A 65 -31.82 12.20 -7.83
C LEU A 65 -33.11 11.59 -7.24
N PRO A 66 -33.02 10.45 -6.54
CA PRO A 66 -34.16 9.82 -5.90
C PRO A 66 -34.67 10.65 -4.70
N PRO A 67 -35.99 10.60 -4.39
CA PRO A 67 -37.03 9.84 -5.07
C PRO A 67 -37.47 10.46 -6.41
N VAL A 68 -37.49 9.65 -7.47
CA VAL A 68 -37.89 10.06 -8.83
C VAL A 68 -39.32 9.63 -9.16
N ASP A 69 -40.04 10.45 -9.93
CA ASP A 69 -41.26 10.01 -10.63
C ASP A 69 -40.86 9.39 -11.98
N ILE A 70 -40.92 8.07 -12.09
CA ILE A 70 -40.58 7.34 -13.32
C ILE A 70 -41.42 7.74 -14.54
N HIS A 71 -42.55 8.44 -14.36
CA HIS A 71 -43.41 8.90 -15.44
C HIS A 71 -43.02 10.25 -16.04
N SER A 72 -42.11 11.01 -15.40
CA SER A 72 -41.56 12.26 -15.96
C SER A 72 -40.24 12.05 -16.71
N LEU A 73 -39.60 10.89 -16.55
CA LEU A 73 -38.26 10.62 -17.07
C LEU A 73 -38.23 10.36 -18.59
N PRO A 74 -37.13 10.72 -19.28
CA PRO A 74 -36.89 10.30 -20.66
C PRO A 74 -36.75 8.78 -20.74
N VAL A 75 -37.34 8.17 -21.77
CA VAL A 75 -37.30 6.73 -22.00
C VAL A 75 -36.30 6.43 -23.12
N ASN A 76 -35.15 5.85 -22.77
CA ASN A 76 -34.05 5.58 -23.70
C ASN A 76 -34.06 4.11 -24.17
N PRO A 77 -34.59 3.80 -25.37
CA PRO A 77 -34.57 2.43 -25.91
C PRO A 77 -33.18 2.02 -26.42
N PRO A 78 -32.91 0.71 -26.63
CA PRO A 78 -31.67 0.25 -27.26
C PRO A 78 -31.57 0.79 -28.69
N THR A 79 -30.38 1.21 -29.14
CA THR A 79 -30.26 1.79 -30.51
C THR A 79 -30.51 0.77 -31.62
N CYS A 80 -30.27 -0.52 -31.36
CA CYS A 80 -30.63 -1.63 -32.23
C CYS A 80 -32.14 -1.99 -32.18
N GLY A 81 -32.93 -1.32 -31.33
CA GLY A 81 -34.32 -1.63 -31.05
C GLY A 81 -34.49 -2.85 -30.15
N TRP A 82 -35.69 -3.02 -29.56
CA TRP A 82 -35.97 -4.13 -28.63
C TRP A 82 -35.82 -5.52 -29.26
N GLU A 83 -36.27 -5.70 -30.51
CA GLU A 83 -36.06 -6.96 -31.24
C GLU A 83 -34.58 -7.19 -31.58
N GLY A 84 -33.82 -6.11 -31.80
CA GLY A 84 -32.36 -6.17 -31.94
C GLY A 84 -31.71 -6.66 -30.65
N LEU A 85 -31.99 -6.02 -29.51
CA LEU A 85 -31.39 -6.36 -28.22
C LEU A 85 -31.60 -7.84 -27.86
N TYR A 86 -32.82 -8.37 -28.07
CA TYR A 86 -33.16 -9.73 -27.66
C TYR A 86 -32.73 -10.83 -28.66
N ASN A 87 -32.40 -10.48 -29.91
CA ASN A 87 -31.98 -11.42 -30.96
C ASN A 87 -30.57 -11.13 -31.54
N SER A 88 -29.85 -10.13 -31.04
CA SER A 88 -28.53 -9.75 -31.54
C SER A 88 -27.51 -10.86 -31.28
N HIS A 89 -26.66 -11.09 -32.27
CA HIS A 89 -25.52 -12.02 -32.19
C HIS A 89 -24.35 -11.41 -31.40
N ASP A 90 -24.38 -10.10 -31.14
CA ASP A 90 -23.38 -9.35 -30.37
C ASP A 90 -23.65 -9.42 -28.84
N SER A 91 -24.82 -9.95 -28.44
CA SER A 91 -25.19 -10.18 -27.03
C SER A 91 -24.49 -11.43 -26.45
N ILE A 92 -23.38 -11.22 -25.75
CA ILE A 92 -22.66 -12.29 -25.06
C ILE A 92 -23.45 -12.80 -23.85
N THR A 93 -23.15 -14.02 -23.39
CA THR A 93 -23.71 -14.56 -22.14
C THR A 93 -22.91 -14.07 -20.94
N ALA A 94 -23.60 -13.49 -19.97
CA ALA A 94 -23.04 -12.95 -18.75
C ALA A 94 -23.64 -13.61 -17.49
N SER A 95 -22.99 -13.34 -16.36
CA SER A 95 -23.53 -13.56 -15.02
C SER A 95 -23.74 -12.21 -14.33
N VAL A 96 -24.63 -12.19 -13.33
CA VAL A 96 -24.74 -11.11 -12.33
C VAL A 96 -24.54 -11.74 -10.95
N PRO A 97 -23.70 -11.22 -10.04
CA PRO A 97 -22.72 -10.15 -10.22
C PRO A 97 -21.82 -10.27 -11.45
N GLY A 98 -21.54 -9.15 -12.11
CA GLY A 98 -20.66 -9.05 -13.27
C GLY A 98 -20.39 -7.59 -13.65
N THR A 99 -19.25 -7.34 -14.29
CA THR A 99 -18.84 -6.02 -14.81
C THR A 99 -18.52 -6.13 -16.30
N VAL A 100 -18.56 -5.02 -17.05
CA VAL A 100 -18.26 -5.00 -18.50
C VAL A 100 -16.83 -5.50 -18.78
N GLU A 101 -15.89 -5.03 -17.97
CA GLU A 101 -14.46 -5.31 -18.03
C GLU A 101 -14.17 -6.81 -17.84
N GLU A 102 -14.96 -7.53 -17.03
CA GLU A 102 -14.83 -8.98 -16.84
C GLU A 102 -14.99 -9.78 -18.16
N TYR A 103 -15.63 -9.19 -19.18
CA TYR A 103 -15.89 -9.83 -20.48
C TYR A 103 -15.18 -9.14 -21.64
N TYR A 104 -15.11 -7.80 -21.63
CA TYR A 104 -14.70 -7.00 -22.79
C TYR A 104 -13.29 -6.40 -22.71
N TRP A 105 -12.59 -6.46 -21.56
CA TRP A 105 -11.29 -5.79 -21.38
C TRP A 105 -10.28 -6.07 -22.50
N ASP A 106 -9.99 -7.34 -22.79
CA ASP A 106 -9.06 -7.75 -23.87
C ASP A 106 -9.49 -7.25 -25.27
N THR A 107 -10.78 -6.98 -25.47
CA THR A 107 -11.35 -6.49 -26.74
C THR A 107 -11.28 -4.96 -26.83
N LEU A 108 -11.53 -4.25 -25.72
CA LEU A 108 -11.43 -2.80 -25.62
C LEU A 108 -9.96 -2.32 -25.60
N ALA A 109 -9.05 -3.14 -25.09
CA ALA A 109 -7.61 -2.93 -25.12
C ALA A 109 -6.94 -3.34 -26.46
N ALA A 110 -7.69 -3.93 -27.40
CA ALA A 110 -7.12 -4.44 -28.64
C ALA A 110 -6.53 -3.31 -29.51
N GLY A 111 -5.22 -3.38 -29.76
CA GLY A 111 -4.48 -2.38 -30.54
C GLY A 111 -3.95 -1.18 -29.75
N LYS A 112 -4.33 -1.03 -28.46
CA LYS A 112 -3.70 -0.07 -27.55
C LYS A 112 -2.30 -0.57 -27.10
N PRO A 113 -1.41 0.31 -26.59
CA PRO A 113 -0.17 -0.12 -25.94
C PRO A 113 -0.47 -1.10 -24.80
N LYS A 114 0.38 -2.12 -24.61
CA LYS A 114 0.18 -3.13 -23.55
C LYS A 114 0.68 -2.72 -22.16
N PHE A 115 1.29 -1.55 -22.03
CA PHE A 115 1.91 -1.07 -20.80
C PHE A 115 1.62 0.43 -20.69
N PRO A 116 0.76 0.89 -19.77
CA PRO A 116 0.40 2.29 -19.63
C PRO A 116 1.52 2.98 -18.87
N ASN A 117 1.99 4.12 -19.37
CA ASN A 117 2.78 5.01 -18.53
C ASN A 117 1.84 5.68 -17.53
N THR A 118 1.96 5.33 -16.25
CA THR A 118 1.06 5.76 -15.16
C THR A 118 1.05 7.26 -14.93
N LEU A 119 2.00 8.01 -15.51
CA LEU A 119 2.18 9.46 -15.32
C LEU A 119 1.25 10.35 -16.16
N SER A 120 0.34 9.81 -16.97
CA SER A 120 -0.59 10.63 -17.79
C SER A 120 -1.96 9.97 -18.01
N GLU A 121 -3.03 10.75 -17.84
CA GLU A 121 -4.43 10.28 -17.90
C GLU A 121 -4.77 9.60 -19.23
N GLU A 122 -4.32 10.16 -20.36
CA GLU A 122 -4.51 9.60 -21.71
C GLU A 122 -3.88 8.20 -21.90
N ASN A 123 -2.90 7.81 -21.07
CA ASN A 123 -2.25 6.51 -21.15
C ASN A 123 -2.77 5.49 -20.13
N ARG A 124 -3.49 5.90 -19.06
CA ARG A 124 -3.98 4.98 -18.00
C ARG A 124 -5.08 4.01 -18.48
N THR A 125 -5.71 4.28 -19.62
CA THR A 125 -7.04 3.76 -20.01
C THR A 125 -6.99 2.71 -21.11
N GLN A 126 -6.83 1.43 -20.72
CA GLN A 126 -6.65 0.32 -21.68
C GLN A 126 -7.94 -0.44 -21.99
N GLY A 127 -8.59 -1.10 -21.04
CA GLY A 127 -9.82 -1.86 -21.30
C GLY A 127 -11.08 -1.31 -20.63
N ASP A 128 -11.04 -0.06 -20.16
CA ASP A 128 -12.16 0.61 -19.49
C ASP A 128 -13.30 0.92 -20.46
N TYR A 129 -14.54 0.62 -20.06
CA TYR A 129 -15.72 0.99 -20.82
C TYR A 129 -16.38 2.26 -20.27
N ARG A 130 -16.58 3.25 -21.16
CA ARG A 130 -17.36 4.46 -20.89
C ARG A 130 -18.49 4.51 -21.92
N GLY A 131 -19.73 4.66 -21.45
CA GLY A 131 -20.93 4.61 -22.28
C GLY A 131 -22.03 3.72 -21.73
N VAL A 132 -22.75 3.03 -22.63
CA VAL A 132 -24.02 2.34 -22.32
C VAL A 132 -23.89 0.84 -22.52
N SER A 133 -24.20 0.06 -21.48
CA SER A 133 -24.31 -1.40 -21.57
C SER A 133 -25.72 -1.88 -21.24
N TRP A 134 -26.24 -2.85 -21.99
CA TRP A 134 -27.54 -3.46 -21.75
C TRP A 134 -27.39 -4.84 -21.12
N TRP A 135 -27.97 -5.01 -19.94
CA TRP A 135 -28.02 -6.26 -19.19
C TRP A 135 -29.44 -6.79 -19.20
N TRP A 136 -29.71 -7.96 -19.79
CA TRP A 136 -31.08 -8.50 -19.88
C TRP A 136 -31.20 -10.00 -19.63
N ARG A 137 -32.38 -10.45 -19.17
CA ARG A 137 -32.74 -11.86 -19.02
C ARG A 137 -34.25 -12.12 -19.07
N ASP A 138 -34.61 -13.36 -19.35
CA ASP A 138 -35.94 -13.88 -19.02
C ASP A 138 -36.11 -13.99 -17.50
N ILE A 139 -37.29 -13.58 -17.00
CA ILE A 139 -37.77 -13.85 -15.63
C ILE A 139 -39.17 -14.46 -15.65
N ASN A 140 -39.51 -15.26 -14.64
CA ASN A 140 -40.83 -15.88 -14.53
C ASN A 140 -41.51 -15.52 -13.20
N ILE A 141 -42.56 -14.70 -13.28
CA ILE A 141 -43.37 -14.28 -12.13
C ILE A 141 -44.36 -15.41 -11.79
N PRO A 142 -44.32 -15.99 -10.57
CA PRO A 142 -45.11 -17.16 -10.23
C PRO A 142 -46.59 -16.80 -10.01
N LYS A 143 -47.51 -17.74 -10.29
CA LYS A 143 -48.97 -17.51 -10.26
C LYS A 143 -49.51 -17.03 -8.90
N PHE A 144 -48.82 -17.33 -7.79
CA PHE A 144 -49.22 -16.89 -6.44
C PHE A 144 -48.96 -15.40 -6.19
N ALA A 145 -48.17 -14.72 -7.02
CA ALA A 145 -47.90 -13.28 -6.89
C ALA A 145 -49.09 -12.39 -7.30
N LYS A 146 -50.22 -12.97 -7.73
CA LYS A 146 -51.42 -12.22 -8.11
C LYS A 146 -52.03 -11.50 -6.90
N GLY A 147 -52.01 -10.17 -6.91
CA GLY A 147 -52.52 -9.36 -5.78
C GLY A 147 -51.56 -9.31 -4.58
N LYS A 148 -50.26 -9.52 -4.84
CA LYS A 148 -49.15 -9.33 -3.91
C LYS A 148 -48.27 -8.19 -4.44
N LYS A 149 -47.48 -7.57 -3.56
CA LYS A 149 -46.38 -6.70 -3.98
C LYS A 149 -45.31 -7.54 -4.67
N ILE A 150 -44.73 -6.98 -5.74
CA ILE A 150 -43.67 -7.59 -6.54
C ILE A 150 -42.60 -6.53 -6.75
N ILE A 151 -41.45 -6.69 -6.10
CA ILE A 151 -40.35 -5.73 -6.07
C ILE A 151 -39.11 -6.39 -6.68
N LEU A 152 -38.42 -5.69 -7.58
CA LEU A 152 -37.04 -6.01 -7.96
C LEU A 152 -36.12 -5.24 -7.02
N HIS A 153 -35.30 -5.97 -6.26
CA HIS A 153 -34.28 -5.43 -5.37
C HIS A 153 -32.92 -5.57 -6.05
N PHE A 154 -32.26 -4.45 -6.32
CA PHE A 154 -30.88 -4.41 -6.80
C PHE A 154 -29.98 -4.07 -5.61
N GLU A 155 -29.01 -4.92 -5.29
CA GLU A 155 -28.11 -4.71 -4.15
C GLU A 155 -27.05 -3.64 -4.45
N ALA A 156 -26.58 -3.57 -5.70
CA ALA A 156 -25.86 -2.43 -6.30
C ALA A 156 -25.79 -2.54 -7.83
N VAL A 157 -25.74 -1.39 -8.50
CA VAL A 157 -25.34 -1.21 -9.90
C VAL A 157 -24.30 -0.08 -9.94
N ARG A 158 -23.46 -0.03 -10.97
CA ARG A 158 -22.67 1.16 -11.31
C ARG A 158 -22.80 1.48 -12.80
N LEU A 159 -22.95 2.76 -13.22
CA LEU A 159 -23.27 3.94 -12.40
C LEU A 159 -24.79 4.14 -12.32
N ARG A 160 -25.42 4.58 -13.42
CA ARG A 160 -26.87 4.75 -13.52
C ARG A 160 -27.54 3.49 -14.06
N ALA A 161 -28.68 3.12 -13.48
CA ALA A 161 -29.53 2.03 -13.94
C ALA A 161 -30.92 2.55 -14.36
N GLU A 162 -31.30 2.34 -15.61
CA GLU A 162 -32.69 2.46 -16.07
C GLU A 162 -33.24 1.04 -16.26
N VAL A 163 -34.26 0.68 -15.48
CA VAL A 163 -34.80 -0.69 -15.37
C VAL A 163 -36.08 -0.81 -16.19
N PHE A 164 -36.10 -1.75 -17.13
CA PHE A 164 -37.20 -2.00 -18.06
C PHE A 164 -37.81 -3.39 -17.85
N LEU A 165 -39.14 -3.47 -17.88
CA LEU A 165 -39.89 -4.72 -17.84
C LEU A 165 -40.83 -4.83 -19.04
N ASN A 166 -40.63 -5.84 -19.88
CA ASN A 166 -41.37 -6.01 -21.14
C ASN A 166 -41.35 -4.75 -22.04
N ASN A 167 -40.19 -4.09 -22.14
CA ASN A 167 -39.91 -2.88 -22.93
C ASN A 167 -40.47 -1.56 -22.36
N GLU A 168 -41.13 -1.58 -21.19
CA GLU A 168 -41.58 -0.37 -20.49
C GLU A 168 -40.61 -0.01 -19.36
N LEU A 169 -40.27 1.28 -19.21
CA LEU A 169 -39.46 1.77 -18.08
C LEU A 169 -40.27 1.62 -16.77
N VAL A 170 -39.67 0.99 -15.76
CA VAL A 170 -40.31 0.70 -14.47
C VAL A 170 -39.50 1.18 -13.26
N GLY A 171 -38.22 1.49 -13.43
CA GLY A 171 -37.36 1.98 -12.35
C GLY A 171 -36.16 2.76 -12.87
N TYR A 172 -35.60 3.61 -12.03
CA TYR A 172 -34.42 4.41 -12.29
C TYR A 172 -33.66 4.61 -10.97
N ASP A 173 -32.34 4.47 -10.98
CA ASP A 173 -31.46 4.99 -9.92
C ASP A 173 -30.12 5.47 -10.52
N VAL A 174 -29.50 6.46 -9.89
CA VAL A 174 -28.24 7.08 -10.35
C VAL A 174 -27.11 6.99 -9.31
N ILE A 175 -27.42 6.75 -8.04
CA ILE A 175 -26.51 6.97 -6.90
C ILE A 175 -25.27 6.06 -6.99
N GLY A 176 -25.46 4.86 -7.54
CA GLY A 176 -24.43 3.86 -7.70
C GLY A 176 -23.99 3.22 -6.38
N ASN A 177 -23.45 2.01 -6.48
CA ASN A 177 -22.82 1.25 -5.37
C ASN A 177 -23.72 1.00 -4.12
N THR A 178 -25.00 1.35 -4.19
CA THR A 178 -25.98 1.28 -3.09
C THR A 178 -27.24 0.53 -3.55
N PRO A 179 -27.99 -0.08 -2.61
CA PRO A 179 -29.18 -0.83 -2.95
C PRO A 179 -30.37 0.08 -3.31
N PHE A 180 -31.20 -0.37 -4.24
CA PHE A 180 -32.46 0.28 -4.60
C PHE A 180 -33.56 -0.73 -4.99
N ASP A 181 -34.81 -0.35 -4.75
CA ASP A 181 -36.01 -1.16 -4.98
C ASP A 181 -36.85 -0.60 -6.14
N VAL A 182 -37.39 -1.49 -6.97
CA VAL A 182 -38.26 -1.15 -8.11
C VAL A 182 -39.57 -1.94 -8.01
N ASP A 183 -40.67 -1.25 -7.74
CA ASP A 183 -42.00 -1.87 -7.63
C ASP A 183 -42.62 -2.13 -9.01
N ILE A 184 -42.63 -3.41 -9.41
CA ILE A 184 -43.19 -3.86 -10.69
C ILE A 184 -44.62 -4.44 -10.57
N THR A 185 -45.28 -4.31 -9.41
CA THR A 185 -46.58 -4.94 -9.10
C THR A 185 -47.64 -4.72 -10.18
N ASN A 186 -47.74 -3.49 -10.70
CA ASN A 186 -48.75 -3.11 -11.70
C ASN A 186 -48.32 -3.36 -13.16
N LYS A 187 -47.09 -3.84 -13.39
CA LYS A 187 -46.45 -4.00 -14.70
C LYS A 187 -46.09 -5.45 -15.02
N ALA A 188 -45.85 -6.26 -13.99
CA ALA A 188 -45.53 -7.66 -14.07
C ALA A 188 -46.69 -8.51 -14.62
N ARG A 189 -46.40 -9.31 -15.65
CA ARG A 189 -47.30 -10.34 -16.19
C ARG A 189 -47.10 -11.62 -15.40
N LEU A 190 -48.15 -12.41 -15.14
CA LEU A 190 -47.95 -13.75 -14.55
C LEU A 190 -47.33 -14.69 -15.60
N GLY A 191 -46.28 -15.43 -15.23
CA GLY A 191 -45.46 -16.21 -16.14
C GLY A 191 -44.26 -15.44 -16.68
N LYS A 192 -43.88 -15.69 -17.95
CA LYS A 192 -42.70 -15.09 -18.58
C LYS A 192 -42.84 -13.56 -18.74
N ASN A 193 -41.78 -12.87 -18.33
CA ASN A 193 -41.48 -11.47 -18.64
C ASN A 193 -40.03 -11.39 -19.12
N ILE A 194 -39.66 -10.27 -19.75
CA ILE A 194 -38.25 -9.94 -20.01
C ILE A 194 -37.87 -8.75 -19.14
N LEU A 195 -36.78 -8.90 -18.38
CA LEU A 195 -36.13 -7.83 -17.61
C LEU A 195 -34.92 -7.35 -18.40
N ALA A 196 -34.81 -6.05 -18.61
CA ALA A 196 -33.64 -5.41 -19.20
C ALA A 196 -33.23 -4.19 -18.35
N VAL A 197 -31.94 -3.90 -18.28
CA VAL A 197 -31.38 -2.75 -17.57
C VAL A 197 -30.42 -2.06 -18.53
N ARG A 198 -30.67 -0.78 -18.83
CA ARG A 198 -29.68 0.12 -19.44
C ARG A 198 -28.80 0.61 -18.30
N VAL A 199 -27.53 0.21 -18.32
CA VAL A 199 -26.51 0.69 -17.39
C VAL A 199 -25.68 1.72 -18.11
N THR A 200 -25.46 2.89 -17.50
CA THR A 200 -24.65 3.96 -18.08
C THR A 200 -23.49 4.30 -17.15
N ASP A 201 -22.28 4.24 -17.70
CA ASP A 201 -21.01 4.48 -17.02
C ASP A 201 -20.29 5.67 -17.67
N PRO A 202 -20.42 6.89 -17.13
CA PRO A 202 -19.89 8.10 -17.76
C PRO A 202 -18.39 8.31 -17.52
N SER A 203 -17.86 7.70 -16.46
CA SER A 203 -16.51 7.92 -15.93
C SER A 203 -15.99 6.66 -15.24
N GLY A 204 -14.68 6.66 -14.93
CA GLY A 204 -14.05 5.58 -14.19
C GLY A 204 -12.59 5.87 -13.91
N ASN A 205 -12.12 5.46 -12.72
CA ASN A 205 -10.72 5.48 -12.35
C ASN A 205 -10.24 4.08 -11.93
N PHE A 206 -8.98 3.76 -12.17
CA PHE A 206 -8.33 2.50 -11.80
C PHE A 206 -7.17 2.71 -10.82
N ASP A 207 -6.92 3.96 -10.40
CA ASP A 207 -6.09 4.31 -9.26
C ASP A 207 -6.93 4.89 -8.09
N TRP A 208 -6.25 5.28 -7.01
CA TRP A 208 -6.80 5.71 -5.72
C TRP A 208 -7.45 7.11 -5.71
N VAL A 209 -7.32 7.89 -6.80
CA VAL A 209 -7.77 9.29 -6.81
C VAL A 209 -9.28 9.39 -7.04
N ASP A 210 -10.03 9.66 -5.97
CA ASP A 210 -11.50 9.83 -5.98
C ASP A 210 -11.96 11.29 -5.91
N TRP A 211 -11.04 12.26 -5.78
CA TRP A 211 -11.33 13.71 -5.73
C TRP A 211 -11.30 14.42 -7.09
N HIS A 212 -10.99 13.70 -8.18
CA HIS A 212 -11.19 14.25 -9.52
C HIS A 212 -12.70 14.41 -9.79
N VAL A 213 -13.07 15.36 -10.64
CA VAL A 213 -14.47 15.64 -10.96
C VAL A 213 -14.65 15.57 -12.47
N HIS A 214 -15.60 14.75 -12.92
CA HIS A 214 -16.02 14.68 -14.31
C HIS A 214 -17.38 15.36 -14.47
N LYS A 215 -17.63 15.95 -15.65
CA LYS A 215 -18.97 16.45 -16.00
C LYS A 215 -19.78 15.37 -16.71
N TRP A 216 -21.05 15.24 -16.31
CA TRP A 216 -22.06 14.45 -17.01
C TRP A 216 -23.33 15.29 -17.14
N GLY A 217 -23.70 15.62 -18.39
CA GLY A 217 -24.60 16.76 -18.62
C GLY A 217 -24.03 18.04 -18.00
N GLU A 218 -24.87 18.80 -17.30
CA GLU A 218 -24.46 20.01 -16.57
C GLU A 218 -23.81 19.68 -15.21
N HIS A 219 -24.00 18.47 -14.68
CA HIS A 219 -23.65 18.10 -13.29
C HIS A 219 -22.21 17.63 -13.13
N SER A 220 -21.62 17.96 -11.99
CA SER A 220 -20.39 17.35 -11.51
C SER A 220 -20.66 15.97 -10.91
N ILE A 221 -19.79 15.00 -11.18
CA ILE A 221 -19.78 13.69 -10.52
C ILE A 221 -18.33 13.22 -10.27
N PRO A 222 -18.07 12.50 -9.17
CA PRO A 222 -16.77 11.85 -8.97
C PRO A 222 -16.61 10.62 -9.88
N PRO A 223 -15.39 10.27 -10.32
CA PRO A 223 -15.10 8.91 -10.70
C PRO A 223 -15.19 8.02 -9.45
N SER A 224 -15.59 6.78 -9.68
CA SER A 224 -15.34 5.65 -8.78
C SER A 224 -14.63 4.56 -9.57
N HIS A 225 -14.18 3.48 -8.92
CA HIS A 225 -13.53 2.33 -9.55
C HIS A 225 -14.19 1.97 -10.89
N GLY A 226 -13.41 1.98 -11.97
CA GLY A 226 -13.87 2.17 -13.35
C GLY A 226 -14.54 0.96 -14.01
N PHE A 227 -15.27 0.16 -13.24
CA PHE A 227 -15.85 -1.10 -13.67
C PHE A 227 -17.38 -0.98 -13.79
N GLY A 228 -17.92 -0.97 -15.00
CA GLY A 228 -19.36 -0.75 -15.24
C GLY A 228 -20.21 -2.02 -15.07
N GLY A 229 -21.46 -1.91 -14.61
CA GLY A 229 -22.42 -3.03 -14.63
C GLY A 229 -23.16 -3.35 -13.33
N ILE A 230 -23.82 -4.51 -13.32
CA ILE A 230 -24.61 -5.02 -12.18
C ILE A 230 -23.71 -5.93 -11.34
N PHE A 231 -22.95 -5.32 -10.44
CA PHE A 231 -21.83 -5.95 -9.74
C PHE A 231 -22.15 -6.53 -8.34
N GLN A 232 -23.43 -6.52 -7.96
CA GLN A 232 -23.97 -7.17 -6.74
C GLN A 232 -25.28 -7.92 -7.07
N PRO A 233 -25.81 -8.78 -6.17
CA PRO A 233 -27.00 -9.58 -6.43
C PRO A 233 -28.27 -8.80 -6.84
N VAL A 234 -29.15 -9.47 -7.58
CA VAL A 234 -30.49 -8.97 -7.93
C VAL A 234 -31.53 -9.98 -7.46
N ARG A 235 -32.56 -9.53 -6.75
CA ARG A 235 -33.60 -10.37 -6.16
C ARG A 235 -35.00 -9.92 -6.56
N LEU A 236 -35.92 -10.86 -6.70
CA LEU A 236 -37.35 -10.61 -6.86
C LEU A 236 -38.07 -10.94 -5.55
N ILE A 237 -38.54 -9.91 -4.86
CA ILE A 237 -39.23 -10.00 -3.57
C ILE A 237 -40.74 -9.98 -3.81
N ILE A 238 -41.46 -10.98 -3.28
CA ILE A 238 -42.91 -11.09 -3.34
C ILE A 238 -43.46 -11.15 -1.92
N THR A 239 -44.31 -10.17 -1.54
CA THR A 239 -44.91 -10.06 -0.19
C THR A 239 -46.30 -9.43 -0.24
N ASP A 240 -47.02 -9.34 0.89
CA ASP A 240 -48.33 -8.69 0.98
C ASP A 240 -48.26 -7.17 0.78
N HIS A 241 -49.40 -6.49 0.69
CA HIS A 241 -49.42 -5.03 0.61
C HIS A 241 -49.13 -4.34 1.96
N ILE A 242 -49.14 -5.12 3.05
CA ILE A 242 -48.73 -4.69 4.39
C ILE A 242 -47.57 -5.60 4.83
N TYR A 243 -46.35 -5.06 4.86
CA TYR A 243 -45.11 -5.85 4.98
C TYR A 243 -44.04 -5.16 5.84
N ILE A 244 -43.06 -5.93 6.31
CA ILE A 244 -41.92 -5.46 7.12
C ILE A 244 -40.85 -4.96 6.15
N SER A 245 -40.63 -3.65 6.12
CA SER A 245 -39.73 -2.99 5.16
C SER A 245 -38.32 -2.76 5.70
N ASP A 246 -38.11 -2.77 7.02
CA ASP A 246 -36.82 -2.57 7.67
C ASP A 246 -36.85 -3.12 9.11
N ILE A 247 -35.73 -3.65 9.59
CA ILE A 247 -35.53 -4.16 10.95
C ILE A 247 -34.15 -3.67 11.41
N PHE A 248 -34.08 -2.87 12.47
CA PHE A 248 -32.80 -2.34 12.98
C PHE A 248 -32.59 -2.73 14.44
N ILE A 249 -31.47 -3.41 14.72
CA ILE A 249 -31.12 -3.92 16.05
C ILE A 249 -29.96 -3.10 16.64
N LYS A 250 -30.29 -2.10 17.48
CA LYS A 250 -29.32 -1.17 18.06
C LYS A 250 -28.64 -1.77 19.30
N ASN A 251 -27.35 -2.05 19.21
CA ASN A 251 -26.53 -2.52 20.33
C ASN A 251 -26.33 -1.44 21.40
N ARG A 252 -26.59 -1.76 22.67
CA ARG A 252 -26.41 -0.85 23.81
C ARG A 252 -25.05 -1.02 24.52
N PRO A 253 -24.60 -0.01 25.32
CA PRO A 253 -23.51 -0.19 26.30
C PRO A 253 -23.77 -1.35 27.27
N GLU A 254 -25.04 -1.62 27.55
CA GLU A 254 -25.52 -2.74 28.35
C GLU A 254 -25.52 -4.02 27.48
N LEU A 255 -24.34 -4.62 27.31
CA LEU A 255 -23.94 -5.58 26.26
C LEU A 255 -24.94 -6.70 25.86
N THR A 256 -25.91 -7.07 26.70
CA THR A 256 -26.95 -8.09 26.41
C THR A 256 -28.35 -7.51 26.19
N LYS A 257 -28.44 -6.20 25.95
CA LYS A 257 -29.66 -5.47 25.59
C LYS A 257 -29.53 -4.82 24.21
N VAL A 258 -30.65 -4.72 23.50
CA VAL A 258 -30.75 -4.02 22.21
C VAL A 258 -32.04 -3.22 22.13
N ASP A 259 -32.02 -2.08 21.43
CA ASP A 259 -33.23 -1.39 21.03
C ASP A 259 -33.58 -1.78 19.58
N LEU A 260 -34.69 -2.51 19.42
CA LEU A 260 -35.21 -3.01 18.16
C LEU A 260 -36.23 -2.02 17.59
N ASP A 261 -35.99 -1.51 16.39
CA ASP A 261 -37.00 -0.80 15.58
C ASP A 261 -37.44 -1.70 14.42
N ILE A 262 -38.76 -1.86 14.26
CA ILE A 262 -39.38 -2.60 13.16
C ILE A 262 -40.19 -1.63 12.32
N THR A 263 -39.78 -1.38 11.07
CA THR A 263 -40.57 -0.58 10.13
C THR A 263 -41.53 -1.47 9.35
N ILE A 264 -42.81 -1.13 9.40
CA ILE A 264 -43.89 -1.77 8.65
C ILE A 264 -44.44 -0.77 7.65
N THR A 265 -44.50 -1.16 6.38
CA THR A 265 -45.11 -0.38 5.29
C THR A 265 -46.49 -0.93 4.97
N ASN A 266 -47.53 -0.10 5.13
CA ASN A 266 -48.86 -0.35 4.59
C ASN A 266 -49.01 0.42 3.27
N SER A 267 -48.97 -0.31 2.16
CA SER A 267 -49.12 0.24 0.80
C SER A 267 -50.56 0.20 0.27
N THR A 268 -51.56 0.10 1.15
CA THR A 268 -52.99 0.15 0.81
C THR A 268 -53.61 1.53 1.11
N ASP A 269 -54.84 1.74 0.65
CA ASP A 269 -55.61 2.96 0.88
C ASP A 269 -56.25 3.04 2.28
N LYS A 270 -56.10 2.00 3.12
CA LYS A 270 -56.85 1.81 4.36
C LYS A 270 -55.95 1.54 5.55
N ALA A 271 -56.31 2.07 6.71
CA ALA A 271 -55.69 1.66 7.96
C ALA A 271 -56.05 0.21 8.30
N ALA A 272 -55.09 -0.54 8.83
CA ALA A 272 -55.25 -1.87 9.38
C ALA A 272 -54.82 -1.91 10.85
N ALA A 273 -55.13 -3.00 11.54
CA ALA A 273 -54.62 -3.29 12.88
C ALA A 273 -54.05 -4.72 12.93
N GLY A 274 -53.07 -4.95 13.79
CA GLY A 274 -52.36 -6.23 13.80
C GLY A 274 -51.55 -6.52 15.05
N SER A 275 -50.68 -7.51 14.93
CA SER A 275 -49.66 -7.85 15.92
C SER A 275 -48.35 -8.25 15.26
N VAL A 276 -47.25 -8.11 16.01
CA VAL A 276 -45.92 -8.56 15.58
C VAL A 276 -45.41 -9.61 16.55
N GLU A 277 -45.04 -10.78 16.04
CA GLU A 277 -44.26 -11.77 16.77
C GLU A 277 -42.78 -11.53 16.49
N VAL A 278 -41.97 -11.43 17.54
CA VAL A 278 -40.50 -11.27 17.46
C VAL A 278 -39.85 -12.50 18.09
N ALA A 279 -38.80 -13.03 17.46
CA ALA A 279 -37.97 -14.09 18.02
C ALA A 279 -36.48 -13.87 17.71
N ILE A 280 -35.63 -13.85 18.73
CA ILE A 280 -34.17 -13.84 18.55
C ILE A 280 -33.67 -15.28 18.67
N LYS A 281 -32.92 -15.73 17.67
CA LYS A 281 -32.45 -17.12 17.52
C LYS A 281 -30.95 -17.17 17.27
N GLU A 282 -30.26 -18.18 17.82
CA GLU A 282 -28.94 -18.57 17.31
C GLU A 282 -29.06 -18.98 15.82
N PRO A 283 -28.03 -18.81 14.96
CA PRO A 283 -28.14 -19.08 13.53
C PRO A 283 -28.27 -20.58 13.20
N GLY A 284 -28.84 -20.85 12.01
CA GLY A 284 -29.00 -22.20 11.46
C GLY A 284 -30.41 -22.79 11.66
N ARG A 285 -30.71 -23.86 10.90
CA ARG A 285 -32.08 -24.39 10.73
C ARG A 285 -32.78 -24.84 12.03
N ASN A 286 -32.01 -25.27 13.03
CA ASN A 286 -32.48 -25.69 14.34
C ASN A 286 -31.97 -24.75 15.46
N GLY A 287 -31.66 -23.50 15.10
CA GLY A 287 -31.10 -22.50 16.01
C GLY A 287 -31.98 -22.24 17.22
N LYS A 288 -31.35 -22.15 18.40
CA LYS A 288 -32.05 -21.97 19.67
C LYS A 288 -32.68 -20.58 19.75
N THR A 289 -34.00 -20.50 19.92
CA THR A 289 -34.66 -19.25 20.33
C THR A 289 -34.19 -18.87 21.74
N VAL A 290 -33.61 -17.68 21.88
CA VAL A 290 -33.12 -17.12 23.15
C VAL A 290 -34.03 -16.03 23.73
N TYR A 291 -34.90 -15.44 22.90
CA TYR A 291 -35.90 -14.46 23.29
C TYR A 291 -37.11 -14.50 22.36
N THR A 292 -38.30 -14.18 22.86
CA THR A 292 -39.48 -13.90 22.03
C THR A 292 -40.44 -12.92 22.71
N GLU A 293 -41.10 -12.06 21.92
CA GLU A 293 -42.19 -11.17 22.34
C GLU A 293 -43.37 -11.33 21.36
N THR A 294 -44.58 -11.06 21.81
CA THR A 294 -45.72 -10.73 20.93
C THR A 294 -46.18 -9.32 21.26
N ILE A 295 -46.19 -8.46 20.25
CA ILE A 295 -46.60 -7.05 20.29
C ILE A 295 -48.04 -6.97 19.76
N PRO A 296 -49.08 -6.90 20.61
CA PRO A 296 -50.46 -6.82 20.17
C PRO A 296 -50.87 -5.39 19.79
N ASN A 297 -51.98 -5.27 19.07
CA ASN A 297 -52.73 -4.03 18.84
C ASN A 297 -51.93 -2.89 18.17
N ILE A 298 -51.03 -3.23 17.25
CA ILE A 298 -50.35 -2.20 16.45
C ILE A 298 -51.33 -1.57 15.45
N ASN A 299 -51.29 -0.24 15.34
CA ASN A 299 -52.05 0.52 14.35
C ASN A 299 -51.19 0.68 13.08
N LEU A 300 -51.78 0.40 11.92
CA LEU A 300 -51.11 0.44 10.62
C LEU A 300 -51.88 1.34 9.64
N PRO A 301 -51.86 2.68 9.82
CA PRO A 301 -52.29 3.61 8.77
C PRO A 301 -51.50 3.40 7.46
N PRO A 302 -52.00 3.89 6.31
CA PRO A 302 -51.23 3.95 5.06
C PRO A 302 -49.89 4.67 5.25
N GLY A 303 -48.84 4.18 4.58
CA GLY A 303 -47.46 4.66 4.75
C GLY A 303 -46.63 3.78 5.68
N ASN A 304 -45.62 4.37 6.32
CA ASN A 304 -44.66 3.65 7.16
C ASN A 304 -44.94 3.89 8.65
N VAL A 305 -44.83 2.83 9.45
CA VAL A 305 -44.95 2.85 10.92
C VAL A 305 -43.72 2.17 11.52
N VAL A 306 -43.10 2.79 12.52
CA VAL A 306 -42.03 2.17 13.31
C VAL A 306 -42.60 1.63 14.63
N VAL A 307 -42.28 0.37 14.94
CA VAL A 307 -42.64 -0.30 16.18
C VAL A 307 -41.36 -0.60 16.97
N SER A 308 -41.12 0.17 18.02
CA SER A 308 -39.89 0.09 18.84
C SER A 308 -40.03 -0.82 20.06
N ARG A 309 -38.95 -1.52 20.43
CA ARG A 309 -38.83 -2.37 21.64
C ARG A 309 -37.44 -2.39 22.24
N ASN A 310 -37.36 -2.31 23.57
CA ASN A 310 -36.12 -2.47 24.32
C ASN A 310 -36.04 -3.93 24.78
N ILE A 311 -35.20 -4.72 24.13
CA ILE A 311 -35.05 -6.16 24.39
C ILE A 311 -33.87 -6.41 25.33
N SER A 312 -34.02 -7.39 26.22
CA SER A 312 -32.98 -7.86 27.14
C SER A 312 -32.87 -9.38 27.05
N VAL A 313 -31.67 -9.89 26.77
CA VAL A 313 -31.38 -11.32 26.63
C VAL A 313 -30.22 -11.68 27.56
N PRO A 314 -30.43 -11.80 28.89
CA PRO A 314 -29.33 -11.84 29.87
C PRO A 314 -28.29 -12.95 29.70
N ASN A 315 -28.63 -14.02 28.96
CA ASN A 315 -27.76 -15.16 28.66
C ASN A 315 -27.27 -15.18 27.20
N ALA A 316 -27.36 -14.06 26.47
CA ALA A 316 -26.76 -13.91 25.15
C ALA A 316 -25.23 -13.97 25.25
N LYS A 317 -24.60 -14.59 24.25
CA LYS A 317 -23.14 -14.57 24.08
C LYS A 317 -22.79 -13.31 23.27
N LEU A 318 -21.70 -12.67 23.62
CA LEU A 318 -21.25 -11.47 22.91
C LEU A 318 -20.56 -11.83 21.60
N TRP A 319 -20.63 -10.92 20.63
CA TRP A 319 -19.77 -10.92 19.46
C TRP A 319 -18.48 -10.16 19.81
N ASP A 320 -17.34 -10.79 19.57
CA ASP A 320 -16.02 -10.17 19.48
C ASP A 320 -15.17 -10.90 18.44
N THR A 321 -13.93 -10.45 18.22
CA THR A 321 -13.07 -11.02 17.16
C THR A 321 -12.71 -12.49 17.42
N GLU A 322 -12.63 -12.95 18.67
CA GLU A 322 -12.33 -14.37 18.96
C GLU A 322 -13.59 -15.21 19.11
N HIS A 323 -14.70 -14.59 19.46
CA HIS A 323 -15.99 -15.22 19.70
C HIS A 323 -17.11 -14.53 18.90
N PRO A 324 -17.18 -14.73 17.56
CA PRO A 324 -18.19 -14.13 16.69
C PRO A 324 -19.60 -14.77 16.87
N ASN A 325 -20.24 -14.54 18.02
CA ASN A 325 -21.58 -15.05 18.30
C ASN A 325 -22.64 -14.18 17.62
N LEU A 326 -23.19 -14.69 16.52
CA LEU A 326 -24.27 -14.06 15.76
C LEU A 326 -25.64 -14.56 16.20
N TYR A 327 -26.67 -13.76 15.89
CA TYR A 327 -28.08 -14.03 16.13
C TYR A 327 -28.92 -13.56 14.94
N ILE A 328 -30.09 -14.15 14.75
CA ILE A 328 -31.11 -13.74 13.79
C ILE A 328 -32.28 -13.14 14.57
N CYS A 329 -32.68 -11.92 14.23
CA CYS A 329 -33.93 -11.32 14.67
C CYS A 329 -35.03 -11.65 13.65
N GLU A 330 -35.82 -12.68 13.92
CA GLU A 330 -36.98 -13.05 13.09
C GLU A 330 -38.20 -12.25 13.53
N THR A 331 -38.84 -11.58 12.57
CA THR A 331 -40.04 -10.76 12.77
C THR A 331 -41.17 -11.24 11.88
N LYS A 332 -42.34 -11.48 12.47
CA LYS A 332 -43.52 -12.04 11.82
C LYS A 332 -44.72 -11.12 12.04
N LEU A 333 -45.27 -10.59 10.95
CA LEU A 333 -46.37 -9.63 10.96
C LEU A 333 -47.72 -10.34 10.76
N LEU A 334 -48.69 -10.07 11.63
CA LEU A 334 -50.06 -10.58 11.53
C LEU A 334 -51.06 -9.41 11.43
N VAL A 335 -52.03 -9.55 10.54
CA VAL A 335 -53.19 -8.65 10.39
C VAL A 335 -54.44 -9.53 10.38
N ASP A 336 -55.45 -9.18 11.17
CA ASP A 336 -56.67 -10.00 11.38
C ASP A 336 -56.37 -11.47 11.79
N GLY A 337 -55.28 -11.69 12.51
CA GLY A 337 -54.80 -13.02 12.91
C GLY A 337 -54.12 -13.84 11.80
N VAL A 338 -54.08 -13.32 10.57
CA VAL A 338 -53.41 -13.95 9.41
C VAL A 338 -52.01 -13.40 9.26
N THR A 339 -51.00 -14.27 9.10
CA THR A 339 -49.63 -13.82 8.85
C THR A 339 -49.52 -13.19 7.45
N LYS A 340 -49.09 -11.93 7.40
CA LYS A 340 -48.97 -11.13 6.18
C LYS A 340 -47.56 -11.13 5.60
N ASP A 341 -46.55 -11.11 6.46
CA ASP A 341 -45.15 -11.08 6.08
C ASP A 341 -44.28 -11.72 7.18
N ILE A 342 -43.14 -12.28 6.78
CA ILE A 342 -42.08 -12.72 7.68
C ILE A 342 -40.79 -12.19 7.09
N ASN A 343 -40.01 -11.48 7.89
CA ASN A 343 -38.70 -10.94 7.52
C ASN A 343 -37.72 -11.13 8.68
N SER A 344 -36.42 -11.10 8.41
CA SER A 344 -35.41 -11.31 9.45
C SER A 344 -34.09 -10.67 9.07
N ASP A 345 -33.37 -10.14 10.05
CA ASP A 345 -31.99 -9.67 9.86
C ASP A 345 -31.02 -10.27 10.89
N ARG A 346 -29.72 -10.21 10.59
CA ARG A 346 -28.61 -10.79 11.36
C ARG A 346 -27.90 -9.70 12.15
N PHE A 347 -27.56 -9.98 13.40
CA PHE A 347 -26.76 -9.09 14.25
C PHE A 347 -25.89 -9.88 15.22
N GLY A 348 -25.07 -9.19 16.01
CA GLY A 348 -24.35 -9.76 17.16
C GLY A 348 -24.39 -8.79 18.34
N PHE A 349 -24.43 -9.32 19.57
CA PHE A 349 -24.44 -8.52 20.79
C PHE A 349 -23.03 -7.99 21.08
N ARG A 350 -22.75 -6.71 20.79
CA ARG A 350 -21.43 -6.09 21.00
C ARG A 350 -21.52 -4.59 21.20
N PHE A 351 -20.67 -4.01 22.03
CA PHE A 351 -20.52 -2.56 22.12
C PHE A 351 -19.06 -2.14 21.87
N PHE A 352 -18.88 -1.15 21.01
CA PHE A 352 -17.60 -0.53 20.70
C PHE A 352 -17.70 0.97 20.97
N THR A 353 -16.72 1.55 21.67
CA THR A 353 -16.72 2.97 22.07
C THR A 353 -15.31 3.46 22.35
N VAL A 354 -15.16 4.76 22.56
CA VAL A 354 -14.02 5.36 23.25
C VAL A 354 -14.37 5.54 24.73
N ASP A 355 -13.40 5.33 25.62
CA ASP A 355 -13.40 5.80 27.01
C ASP A 355 -12.29 6.85 27.21
N GLY A 356 -12.37 7.66 28.27
CA GLY A 356 -11.19 8.36 28.83
C GLY A 356 -10.71 9.62 28.10
N VAL A 357 -11.43 10.11 27.08
CA VAL A 357 -11.10 11.35 26.35
C VAL A 357 -10.83 12.52 27.32
N GLY A 358 -9.70 13.20 27.11
CA GLY A 358 -9.20 14.27 27.98
C GLY A 358 -8.39 13.80 29.19
N SER A 359 -8.02 12.51 29.30
CA SER A 359 -7.17 12.00 30.40
C SER A 359 -6.33 10.77 30.06
N ASP A 360 -6.97 9.65 29.73
CA ASP A 360 -6.38 8.38 29.31
C ASP A 360 -7.33 7.77 28.25
N ALA A 361 -7.37 8.41 27.08
CA ALA A 361 -8.22 8.02 25.97
C ALA A 361 -7.85 6.61 25.46
N VAL A 362 -8.86 5.74 25.26
CA VAL A 362 -8.66 4.38 24.74
C VAL A 362 -9.88 3.86 23.97
N PHE A 363 -9.66 3.04 22.93
CA PHE A 363 -10.74 2.24 22.34
C PHE A 363 -11.16 1.08 23.25
N ARG A 364 -12.47 0.80 23.29
CA ARG A 364 -13.09 -0.28 24.04
C ARG A 364 -13.91 -1.19 23.13
N LEU A 365 -13.70 -2.51 23.21
CA LEU A 365 -14.62 -3.53 22.70
C LEU A 365 -15.18 -4.34 23.89
N ASN A 366 -16.49 -4.36 24.06
CA ASN A 366 -17.19 -5.06 25.15
C ASN A 366 -16.63 -4.72 26.55
N GLY A 367 -16.24 -3.45 26.75
CA GLY A 367 -15.66 -2.92 27.99
C GLY A 367 -14.17 -3.20 28.22
N LYS A 368 -13.51 -3.96 27.36
CA LYS A 368 -12.05 -4.21 27.40
C LYS A 368 -11.33 -3.21 26.50
N ARG A 369 -10.15 -2.71 26.89
CA ARG A 369 -9.30 -1.95 25.95
C ARG A 369 -9.04 -2.79 24.70
N VAL A 370 -8.92 -2.16 23.54
CA VAL A 370 -8.46 -2.77 22.29
C VAL A 370 -7.48 -1.84 21.59
N PHE A 371 -6.51 -2.42 20.89
CA PHE A 371 -5.58 -1.71 20.01
C PHE A 371 -5.88 -2.17 18.58
N LEU A 372 -6.19 -1.26 17.67
CA LEU A 372 -6.64 -1.61 16.32
C LEU A 372 -5.44 -1.90 15.41
N GLN A 373 -5.46 -3.08 14.80
CA GLN A 373 -4.41 -3.60 13.91
C GLN A 373 -5.06 -3.82 12.55
N THR A 374 -4.87 -2.88 11.63
CA THR A 374 -5.67 -2.77 10.39
C THR A 374 -4.81 -2.45 9.15
N ALA A 375 -5.45 -2.43 7.98
CA ALA A 375 -4.89 -2.01 6.69
C ALA A 375 -6.01 -1.45 5.79
N ILE A 376 -5.68 -0.49 4.92
CA ILE A 376 -6.63 0.07 3.96
C ILE A 376 -6.89 -0.89 2.79
N SER A 377 -8.13 -1.35 2.63
CA SER A 377 -8.55 -2.12 1.45
C SER A 377 -9.25 -1.20 0.47
N TRP A 378 -8.66 -1.03 -0.72
CA TRP A 378 -9.30 -0.31 -1.82
C TRP A 378 -10.51 -1.05 -2.40
N GLY A 379 -10.68 -2.35 -2.12
CA GLY A 379 -11.81 -3.13 -2.61
C GLY A 379 -11.67 -3.59 -4.06
N PHE A 380 -10.45 -3.65 -4.59
CA PHE A 380 -10.18 -4.21 -5.92
C PHE A 380 -10.13 -5.73 -5.87
N PHE A 381 -10.85 -6.38 -6.79
CA PHE A 381 -10.92 -7.84 -6.90
C PHE A 381 -10.49 -8.33 -8.29
N PRO A 382 -9.84 -9.50 -8.38
CA PRO A 382 -9.33 -10.03 -9.63
C PRO A 382 -10.45 -10.43 -10.59
N THR A 383 -10.13 -10.46 -11.89
CA THR A 383 -11.01 -10.80 -13.01
C THR A 383 -12.19 -9.83 -13.25
N ASN A 384 -12.90 -9.37 -12.21
CA ASN A 384 -14.09 -8.51 -12.34
C ASN A 384 -13.94 -7.07 -11.80
N GLY A 385 -13.00 -6.79 -10.89
CA GLY A 385 -12.76 -5.46 -10.34
C GLY A 385 -13.43 -5.16 -9.00
N LEU A 386 -14.74 -5.44 -8.83
CA LEU A 386 -15.55 -4.88 -7.72
C LEU A 386 -16.04 -5.87 -6.66
N PHE A 387 -16.02 -7.18 -6.91
CA PHE A 387 -16.61 -8.15 -5.98
C PHE A 387 -15.80 -9.45 -5.81
N PRO A 388 -15.79 -10.03 -4.59
CA PRO A 388 -15.16 -11.31 -4.32
C PRO A 388 -16.07 -12.49 -4.70
N THR A 389 -15.48 -13.67 -4.89
CA THR A 389 -16.20 -14.94 -4.69
C THR A 389 -16.31 -15.26 -3.21
N GLU A 390 -17.19 -16.18 -2.79
CA GLU A 390 -17.30 -16.55 -1.37
C GLU A 390 -15.99 -17.12 -0.80
N ASP A 391 -15.23 -17.88 -1.60
CA ASP A 391 -13.88 -18.32 -1.27
C ASP A 391 -12.91 -17.14 -1.05
N LEU A 392 -12.95 -16.13 -1.92
CA LEU A 392 -12.05 -14.97 -1.84
C LEU A 392 -12.40 -14.04 -0.67
N ALA A 393 -13.70 -13.86 -0.38
CA ALA A 393 -14.17 -13.15 0.81
C ALA A 393 -13.74 -13.87 2.09
N THR A 394 -13.95 -15.19 2.15
CA THR A 394 -13.50 -16.06 3.24
C THR A 394 -11.97 -16.00 3.39
N LYS A 395 -11.23 -15.91 2.29
CA LYS A 395 -9.77 -15.79 2.27
C LYS A 395 -9.29 -14.43 2.79
N GLN A 396 -9.94 -13.31 2.42
CA GLN A 396 -9.60 -11.97 2.94
C GLN A 396 -9.59 -11.98 4.48
N ILE A 397 -10.69 -12.40 5.11
CA ILE A 397 -10.82 -12.41 6.57
C ILE A 397 -9.83 -13.40 7.21
N LYS A 398 -9.66 -14.61 6.65
CA LYS A 398 -8.71 -15.60 7.17
C LYS A 398 -7.25 -15.15 7.05
N THR A 399 -6.87 -14.45 5.97
CA THR A 399 -5.51 -13.91 5.82
C THR A 399 -5.25 -12.79 6.83
N ALA A 400 -6.21 -11.89 7.06
CA ALA A 400 -6.07 -10.82 8.07
C ALA A 400 -5.84 -11.42 9.47
N LYS A 401 -6.66 -12.41 9.86
CA LYS A 401 -6.47 -13.12 11.14
C LYS A 401 -5.19 -13.95 11.18
N ALA A 402 -4.71 -14.48 10.05
CA ALA A 402 -3.40 -15.14 9.95
C ALA A 402 -2.21 -14.17 10.07
N PHE A 403 -2.40 -12.88 9.83
CA PHE A 403 -1.46 -11.81 10.19
C PHE A 403 -1.65 -11.32 11.63
N GLY A 404 -2.64 -11.80 12.38
CA GLY A 404 -3.00 -11.33 13.71
C GLY A 404 -3.72 -9.97 13.75
N MET A 405 -4.28 -9.54 12.62
CA MET A 405 -5.10 -8.32 12.55
C MET A 405 -6.49 -8.53 13.16
N ASN A 406 -7.06 -7.45 13.69
CA ASN A 406 -8.40 -7.44 14.30
C ASN A 406 -9.40 -6.55 13.56
N MET A 407 -8.94 -5.74 12.60
CA MET A 407 -9.77 -4.88 11.75
C MET A 407 -9.24 -4.83 10.30
N LEU A 408 -10.08 -4.43 9.36
CA LEU A 408 -9.69 -3.90 8.03
C LEU A 408 -10.56 -2.66 7.71
N ASN A 409 -10.09 -1.80 6.82
CA ASN A 409 -10.83 -0.60 6.40
C ASN A 409 -11.35 -0.79 4.96
N PHE A 410 -12.63 -0.49 4.68
CA PHE A 410 -13.08 -0.22 3.31
C PHE A 410 -12.76 1.25 2.99
N HIS A 411 -11.73 1.44 2.19
CA HIS A 411 -11.10 2.74 2.02
C HIS A 411 -11.53 3.37 0.71
N ARG A 412 -12.06 4.61 0.76
CA ARG A 412 -12.70 5.33 -0.35
C ARG A 412 -13.73 4.53 -1.16
N THR A 413 -14.32 3.48 -0.57
CA THR A 413 -15.37 2.67 -1.20
C THR A 413 -16.34 2.12 -0.18
N ILE A 414 -17.62 2.09 -0.57
CA ILE A 414 -18.65 1.30 0.10
C ILE A 414 -18.19 -0.15 0.17
N GLY A 415 -18.36 -0.75 1.35
CA GLY A 415 -18.03 -2.13 1.64
C GLY A 415 -18.82 -3.12 0.81
N ASN A 416 -18.18 -4.23 0.44
CA ASN A 416 -18.88 -5.32 -0.21
C ASN A 416 -19.61 -6.14 0.85
N ARG A 417 -20.95 -6.26 0.74
CA ARG A 417 -21.79 -6.97 1.72
C ARG A 417 -21.29 -8.38 2.04
N LEU A 418 -20.78 -9.12 1.05
CA LEU A 418 -20.23 -10.47 1.27
C LEU A 418 -18.94 -10.47 2.11
N ILE A 419 -18.17 -9.37 2.12
CA ILE A 419 -17.02 -9.20 3.02
C ILE A 419 -17.50 -8.93 4.45
N LEU A 420 -18.48 -8.03 4.64
CA LEU A 420 -19.09 -7.76 5.96
C LEU A 420 -19.74 -9.04 6.53
N ASP A 421 -20.47 -9.80 5.71
CA ASP A 421 -21.03 -11.09 6.08
C ASP A 421 -19.98 -12.10 6.55
N LYS A 422 -18.79 -12.13 5.94
CA LYS A 422 -17.68 -13.00 6.39
C LYS A 422 -16.88 -12.41 7.56
N ALA A 423 -16.86 -11.08 7.73
CA ALA A 423 -16.27 -10.42 8.88
C ALA A 423 -17.06 -10.71 10.16
N ASP A 424 -18.39 -10.62 10.07
CA ASP A 424 -19.34 -11.05 11.09
C ASP A 424 -19.15 -12.53 11.46
N GLU A 425 -19.09 -13.43 10.47
CA GLU A 425 -19.01 -14.89 10.66
C GLU A 425 -17.67 -15.38 11.26
N LEU A 426 -16.56 -14.67 11.00
CA LEU A 426 -15.21 -15.13 11.33
C LEU A 426 -14.51 -14.27 12.40
N GLY A 427 -15.13 -13.17 12.82
CA GLY A 427 -14.65 -12.27 13.87
C GLY A 427 -13.50 -11.39 13.42
N LEU A 428 -13.82 -10.40 12.58
CA LEU A 428 -12.94 -9.27 12.22
C LEU A 428 -13.78 -8.00 12.21
N MET A 429 -13.26 -6.89 12.75
CA MET A 429 -13.96 -5.60 12.71
C MET A 429 -13.76 -4.91 11.35
N TYR A 430 -14.65 -3.96 11.03
CA TYR A 430 -14.49 -3.07 9.87
C TYR A 430 -14.74 -1.61 10.22
N TYR A 431 -14.07 -0.76 9.45
CA TYR A 431 -14.32 0.67 9.28
C TYR A 431 -14.76 0.88 7.82
N GLU A 432 -15.65 1.84 7.52
CA GLU A 432 -16.23 2.02 6.18
C GLU A 432 -16.40 3.50 5.75
N GLU A 433 -16.12 3.78 4.47
CA GLU A 433 -16.28 5.09 3.82
C GLU A 433 -17.26 5.01 2.63
N PRO A 434 -18.03 6.07 2.31
CA PRO A 434 -18.89 6.09 1.13
C PRO A 434 -18.12 6.19 -0.20
N GLY A 435 -16.88 6.72 -0.17
CA GLY A 435 -16.06 7.01 -1.35
C GLY A 435 -16.55 8.18 -2.19
N GLY A 436 -15.65 9.12 -2.54
CA GLY A 436 -15.96 10.28 -3.39
C GLY A 436 -16.86 11.35 -2.75
N TYR A 437 -17.21 11.26 -1.46
CA TYR A 437 -18.12 12.20 -0.78
C TYR A 437 -17.57 13.64 -0.77
N ARG A 438 -16.24 13.80 -0.69
CA ARG A 438 -15.50 15.08 -0.79
C ARG A 438 -15.90 15.94 -2.01
N ASN A 439 -16.41 15.33 -3.07
CA ASN A 439 -16.80 16.03 -4.30
C ASN A 439 -18.17 16.74 -4.20
N GLY A 440 -18.85 16.67 -3.05
CA GLY A 440 -19.98 17.53 -2.72
C GLY A 440 -19.65 19.03 -2.79
N ASP A 441 -18.36 19.39 -2.67
CA ASP A 441 -17.82 20.75 -2.82
C ASP A 441 -18.12 21.42 -4.18
N GLY A 442 -18.52 20.66 -5.21
CA GLY A 442 -18.65 21.11 -6.59
C GLY A 442 -19.98 21.79 -6.96
N ASP A 443 -21.13 21.18 -6.64
CA ASP A 443 -22.47 21.74 -6.86
C ASP A 443 -23.53 21.07 -5.96
N GLU A 444 -24.73 21.67 -5.84
CA GLU A 444 -25.81 21.20 -4.95
C GLU A 444 -26.28 19.77 -5.28
N PHE A 445 -26.23 19.38 -6.56
CA PHE A 445 -26.56 18.03 -7.00
C PHE A 445 -25.49 17.02 -6.55
N SER A 446 -24.21 17.38 -6.65
CA SER A 446 -23.07 16.60 -6.15
C SER A 446 -23.18 16.35 -4.64
N ALA A 447 -23.50 17.39 -3.88
CA ALA A 447 -23.71 17.30 -2.43
C ALA A 447 -24.91 16.40 -2.07
N ALA A 448 -26.05 16.58 -2.75
CA ALA A 448 -27.25 15.77 -2.54
C ALA A 448 -27.03 14.29 -2.89
N TRP A 449 -26.27 13.99 -3.95
CA TRP A 449 -25.84 12.63 -4.30
C TRP A 449 -24.95 12.03 -3.20
N ALA A 450 -23.90 12.74 -2.79
CA ALA A 450 -22.95 12.28 -1.77
C ALA A 450 -23.66 11.96 -0.44
N ARG A 451 -24.62 12.82 -0.04
CA ARG A 451 -25.51 12.62 1.09
C ARG A 451 -26.37 11.35 0.96
N GLU A 452 -27.12 11.20 -0.13
CA GLU A 452 -28.00 10.03 -0.34
C GLU A 452 -27.19 8.72 -0.36
N LYS A 453 -25.99 8.74 -0.95
CA LYS A 453 -25.05 7.61 -0.95
C LYS A 453 -24.62 7.22 0.47
N LEU A 454 -24.21 8.18 1.29
CA LEU A 454 -23.84 7.98 2.70
C LEU A 454 -25.02 7.42 3.52
N MET A 455 -26.21 7.98 3.36
CA MET A 455 -27.42 7.55 4.09
C MET A 455 -27.82 6.11 3.72
N ARG A 456 -27.70 5.72 2.45
CA ARG A 456 -28.00 4.35 2.00
C ARG A 456 -27.02 3.32 2.53
N MET A 457 -25.72 3.63 2.53
CA MET A 457 -24.66 2.79 3.12
C MET A 457 -24.96 2.51 4.60
N ILE A 458 -25.09 3.56 5.42
CA ILE A 458 -25.39 3.42 6.84
C ILE A 458 -26.70 2.65 7.07
N LYS A 459 -27.74 2.89 6.26
CA LYS A 459 -29.00 2.13 6.39
C LYS A 459 -28.83 0.63 6.09
N ARG A 460 -28.00 0.27 5.10
CA ARG A 460 -27.71 -1.12 4.70
C ARG A 460 -26.91 -1.85 5.77
N ASP A 461 -25.87 -1.23 6.31
CA ASP A 461 -24.81 -1.96 7.03
C ASP A 461 -24.90 -1.91 8.56
N ARG A 462 -25.73 -1.03 9.12
CA ARG A 462 -25.95 -0.85 10.57
C ARG A 462 -26.36 -2.09 11.37
N ASN A 463 -26.72 -3.23 10.76
CA ASN A 463 -26.93 -4.47 11.51
C ASN A 463 -25.65 -5.33 11.67
N HIS A 464 -24.59 -5.09 10.89
CA HIS A 464 -23.33 -5.85 10.95
C HIS A 464 -22.52 -5.57 12.25
N PRO A 465 -22.36 -6.54 13.17
CA PRO A 465 -21.55 -6.38 14.39
C PRO A 465 -20.04 -6.24 14.13
N SER A 466 -19.55 -6.54 12.93
CA SER A 466 -18.18 -6.22 12.51
C SER A 466 -17.92 -4.72 12.36
N LEU A 467 -18.89 -3.96 11.82
CA LEU A 467 -18.71 -2.54 11.49
C LEU A 467 -18.74 -1.64 12.73
N VAL A 468 -17.62 -0.99 13.06
CA VAL A 468 -17.40 -0.21 14.29
C VAL A 468 -17.37 1.31 14.10
N ILE A 469 -16.90 1.78 12.94
CA ILE A 469 -16.68 3.19 12.63
C ILE A 469 -17.16 3.46 11.19
N TYR A 470 -17.89 4.56 11.00
CA TYR A 470 -18.10 5.16 9.67
C TYR A 470 -17.19 6.38 9.52
N ASN A 471 -16.70 6.65 8.32
CA ASN A 471 -16.00 7.89 7.99
C ASN A 471 -16.61 8.53 6.73
N MET A 472 -16.53 9.85 6.60
CA MET A 472 -17.11 10.57 5.46
C MET A 472 -16.08 10.79 4.34
N ILE A 473 -14.83 11.18 4.64
CA ILE A 473 -13.81 11.58 3.66
C ILE A 473 -12.42 11.03 4.04
N ASN A 474 -11.58 10.62 3.07
CA ASN A 474 -10.14 10.47 3.34
C ASN A 474 -9.37 11.78 3.04
N GLU A 475 -8.41 12.12 3.91
CA GLU A 475 -7.41 13.17 3.72
C GLU A 475 -7.98 14.57 3.37
N SER A 476 -9.06 14.98 4.03
CA SER A 476 -9.51 16.37 4.02
C SER A 476 -8.66 17.24 4.93
N MET A 477 -8.08 18.31 4.38
CA MET A 477 -7.42 19.37 5.16
C MET A 477 -8.29 20.65 5.26
N ARG A 478 -9.54 20.61 4.80
CA ARG A 478 -10.48 21.74 4.89
C ARG A 478 -11.41 21.61 6.08
N GLU A 479 -11.93 22.74 6.55
CA GLU A 479 -13.04 22.75 7.51
C GLU A 479 -14.28 22.04 6.90
N PRO A 480 -15.12 21.40 7.74
CA PRO A 480 -16.39 20.84 7.28
C PRO A 480 -17.35 21.95 6.83
N LEU A 481 -18.06 21.72 5.74
CA LEU A 481 -19.07 22.65 5.22
C LEU A 481 -20.36 22.58 6.06
N PRO A 482 -21.20 23.64 6.11
CA PRO A 482 -22.37 23.67 6.98
C PRO A 482 -23.40 22.54 6.78
N TYR A 483 -23.47 21.96 5.57
CA TYR A 483 -24.30 20.77 5.33
C TYR A 483 -23.67 19.49 5.88
N GLU A 484 -22.34 19.37 5.95
CA GLU A 484 -21.65 18.16 6.40
C GLU A 484 -21.81 17.93 7.91
N TYR A 485 -21.83 19.01 8.70
CA TYR A 485 -22.27 18.97 10.11
C TYR A 485 -23.69 18.40 10.24
N LYS A 486 -24.61 18.77 9.33
CA LYS A 486 -25.97 18.24 9.32
C LYS A 486 -26.03 16.79 8.83
N ASP A 487 -25.25 16.43 7.82
CA ASP A 487 -25.20 15.09 7.26
C ASP A 487 -24.65 14.09 8.27
N MET A 488 -23.59 14.45 9.01
CA MET A 488 -23.09 13.65 10.12
C MET A 488 -24.15 13.46 11.23
N ALA A 489 -24.86 14.52 11.61
CA ALA A 489 -25.89 14.43 12.65
C ALA A 489 -27.12 13.59 12.21
N ASP A 490 -27.54 13.70 10.95
CA ASP A 490 -28.60 12.85 10.39
C ASP A 490 -28.13 11.39 10.23
N ALA A 491 -26.86 11.16 9.88
CA ALA A 491 -26.23 9.85 9.76
C ALA A 491 -26.12 9.13 11.12
N HIS A 492 -25.68 9.85 12.16
CA HIS A 492 -25.66 9.35 13.54
C HIS A 492 -27.08 9.06 14.05
N LYS A 493 -28.07 9.88 13.69
CA LYS A 493 -29.48 9.59 14.00
C LYS A 493 -30.02 8.34 13.29
N LEU A 494 -29.46 7.97 12.14
CA LEU A 494 -29.82 6.78 11.36
C LEU A 494 -29.18 5.49 11.90
N ASP A 495 -27.97 5.59 12.47
CA ASP A 495 -27.31 4.56 13.27
C ASP A 495 -26.53 5.19 14.46
N PRO A 496 -27.15 5.29 15.65
CA PRO A 496 -26.54 5.95 16.80
C PRO A 496 -25.54 5.06 17.55
N THR A 497 -25.13 3.91 16.99
CA THR A 497 -24.38 2.86 17.70
C THR A 497 -22.94 2.67 17.23
N ARG A 498 -22.47 3.52 16.30
CA ARG A 498 -21.10 3.57 15.77
C ARG A 498 -20.47 4.93 16.09
N ILE A 499 -19.15 5.00 16.00
CA ILE A 499 -18.42 6.27 15.87
C ILE A 499 -18.59 6.77 14.43
N ILE A 500 -18.74 8.08 14.24
CA ILE A 500 -18.66 8.69 12.91
C ILE A 500 -17.57 9.76 12.91
N THR A 501 -16.61 9.68 11.98
CA THR A 501 -15.58 10.71 11.73
C THR A 501 -15.86 11.47 10.44
N PHE A 502 -15.45 12.73 10.38
CA PHE A 502 -15.53 13.58 9.19
C PHE A 502 -14.43 13.24 8.19
N THR A 503 -13.18 13.20 8.66
CA THR A 503 -12.04 12.79 7.86
C THR A 503 -11.06 11.94 8.66
N THR A 504 -10.32 11.10 7.94
CA THR A 504 -9.05 10.52 8.38
C THR A 504 -7.86 11.36 7.91
N GLY A 505 -6.74 11.23 8.62
CA GLY A 505 -5.49 11.93 8.37
C GLY A 505 -5.49 13.42 8.74
N TRP A 506 -4.29 14.00 8.80
CA TRP A 506 -3.99 15.42 9.01
C TRP A 506 -4.54 16.08 10.30
N ALA A 507 -5.15 15.30 11.20
CA ALA A 507 -5.68 15.75 12.49
C ALA A 507 -4.56 15.85 13.55
N LYS A 508 -4.09 17.07 13.82
CA LYS A 508 -2.91 17.39 14.66
C LYS A 508 -3.16 17.11 16.15
N ALA A 509 -2.15 16.63 16.88
CA ALA A 509 -2.29 16.30 18.30
C ALA A 509 -2.52 17.53 19.20
N LYS A 510 -3.22 17.33 20.33
CA LYS A 510 -3.40 18.28 21.45
C LYS A 510 -4.09 19.62 21.14
N VAL A 511 -4.67 19.79 19.95
CA VAL A 511 -5.41 21.00 19.53
C VAL A 511 -6.90 20.73 19.29
N GLU A 512 -7.74 21.76 19.43
CA GLU A 512 -9.08 21.75 18.81
C GLU A 512 -8.92 22.13 17.33
N ASP A 513 -9.46 21.34 16.40
CA ASP A 513 -9.30 21.53 14.95
C ASP A 513 -10.57 21.00 14.23
N PRO A 514 -11.26 21.78 13.37
CA PRO A 514 -12.49 21.33 12.70
C PRO A 514 -12.35 20.04 11.88
N VAL A 515 -11.14 19.67 11.43
CA VAL A 515 -10.93 18.37 10.75
C VAL A 515 -11.21 17.18 11.68
N LYS A 516 -11.08 17.36 12.99
CA LYS A 516 -11.39 16.33 14.01
C LYS A 516 -12.88 16.12 14.26
N LEU A 517 -13.76 16.68 13.43
CA LEU A 517 -15.21 16.55 13.59
C LEU A 517 -15.61 15.06 13.70
N HIS A 518 -16.14 14.66 14.85
CA HIS A 518 -16.64 13.31 15.10
C HIS A 518 -17.83 13.26 16.07
N MET A 519 -18.52 12.13 16.10
CA MET A 519 -19.60 11.80 17.04
C MET A 519 -19.38 10.39 17.64
N LEU A 520 -19.76 10.22 18.90
CA LEU A 520 -19.59 8.98 19.67
C LEU A 520 -20.93 8.20 19.78
N PRO A 521 -20.91 6.87 20.00
CA PRO A 521 -22.13 6.08 20.14
C PRO A 521 -23.08 6.61 21.22
N TYR A 522 -24.34 6.84 20.86
CA TYR A 522 -25.42 7.43 21.65
C TYR A 522 -25.20 8.86 22.18
N ASP A 523 -24.14 9.56 21.76
CA ASP A 523 -23.93 10.98 22.06
C ASP A 523 -24.36 11.85 20.86
N ASP A 524 -25.32 12.76 21.05
CA ASP A 524 -25.80 13.67 20.00
C ASP A 524 -24.90 14.91 19.81
N LYS A 525 -23.84 15.05 20.61
CA LYS A 525 -22.83 16.10 20.48
C LYS A 525 -21.79 15.77 19.41
N GLN A 526 -21.43 16.81 18.65
CA GLN A 526 -20.26 16.83 17.76
C GLN A 526 -19.03 17.36 18.50
N TYR A 527 -17.88 16.71 18.25
CA TYR A 527 -16.59 16.97 18.89
C TYR A 527 -15.54 17.38 17.86
N ILE A 528 -14.65 18.32 18.22
CA ILE A 528 -13.49 18.75 17.41
C ILE A 528 -12.15 18.66 18.16
N LYS A 529 -12.15 17.87 19.25
CA LYS A 529 -10.99 17.47 20.07
C LYS A 529 -11.29 16.10 20.68
N GLY A 530 -10.26 15.30 20.94
CA GLY A 530 -10.34 13.94 21.47
C GLY A 530 -9.90 12.86 20.47
N TRP A 531 -9.45 13.27 19.28
CA TRP A 531 -9.12 12.38 18.18
C TRP A 531 -7.90 12.91 17.42
N PHE A 532 -6.79 12.19 17.51
CA PHE A 532 -5.59 12.40 16.70
C PHE A 532 -5.56 11.33 15.61
N ASP A 533 -5.38 11.77 14.36
CA ASP A 533 -5.20 10.86 13.24
C ASP A 533 -4.23 11.45 12.22
N TRP A 534 -3.14 10.74 11.95
CA TRP A 534 -2.06 11.21 11.10
C TRP A 534 -1.54 10.13 10.17
N HIS A 535 -1.12 10.54 8.98
CA HIS A 535 -0.65 9.67 7.90
C HIS A 535 0.85 9.87 7.66
N HIS A 536 1.59 8.76 7.56
CA HIS A 536 2.93 8.70 7.00
C HIS A 536 2.94 7.70 5.83
N ALA A 537 2.12 7.99 4.81
CA ALA A 537 1.93 7.10 3.67
C ALA A 537 3.26 6.71 2.96
N PRO A 538 4.28 7.57 2.76
CA PRO A 538 5.53 7.14 2.12
C PRO A 538 6.40 6.24 3.01
N GLY A 539 6.61 4.98 2.59
CA GLY A 539 7.40 4.00 3.35
C GLY A 539 8.93 4.11 3.16
N PRO A 540 9.75 3.81 4.18
CA PRO A 540 11.22 3.78 4.09
C PRO A 540 11.78 2.49 3.43
N GLY A 541 10.91 1.56 3.04
CA GLY A 541 11.26 0.33 2.31
C GLY A 541 11.66 -0.86 3.17
N VAL A 542 12.53 -0.64 4.17
CA VAL A 542 12.95 -1.65 5.15
C VAL A 542 13.02 -1.05 6.54
N TYR A 543 13.15 -1.90 7.57
CA TYR A 543 13.43 -1.47 8.92
C TYR A 543 14.88 -0.95 9.04
N CYS A 544 15.05 0.22 9.68
CA CYS A 544 16.34 0.83 9.97
C CYS A 544 16.54 0.97 11.49
N ASP A 545 17.78 0.97 11.94
CA ASP A 545 18.13 1.04 13.37
C ASP A 545 17.64 2.36 14.01
N SER A 546 17.56 3.44 13.23
CA SER A 546 17.01 4.74 13.63
C SER A 546 15.51 4.72 14.03
N PHE A 547 14.79 3.62 13.80
CA PHE A 547 13.38 3.51 14.18
C PHE A 547 13.17 3.07 15.64
N TYR A 548 14.25 2.72 16.35
CA TYR A 548 14.26 2.51 17.80
C TYR A 548 15.66 2.77 18.36
N THR A 549 15.88 3.90 19.05
CA THR A 549 17.20 4.20 19.64
C THR A 549 17.28 3.85 21.12
N ASP A 550 16.19 4.02 21.86
CA ASP A 550 16.06 3.72 23.30
C ASP A 550 14.57 3.68 23.72
N PRO A 551 14.22 3.28 24.97
CA PRO A 551 12.84 3.21 25.43
C PRO A 551 12.00 4.49 25.39
N ASN A 552 12.61 5.67 25.18
CA ASN A 552 11.92 6.96 25.13
C ASN A 552 11.88 7.55 23.71
N HIS A 553 12.74 7.08 22.80
CA HIS A 553 12.86 7.60 21.43
C HIS A 553 12.77 6.47 20.40
N PHE A 554 11.62 6.39 19.72
CA PHE A 554 11.36 5.41 18.69
C PHE A 554 10.30 5.92 17.68
N MET A 555 10.28 5.35 16.49
CA MET A 555 9.31 5.71 15.44
C MET A 555 7.88 5.48 15.94
N LEU A 556 7.03 6.51 15.82
CA LEU A 556 5.66 6.62 16.35
C LEU A 556 5.52 6.63 17.90
N SER A 557 6.57 7.02 18.64
CA SER A 557 6.42 7.37 20.06
C SER A 557 5.58 8.63 20.25
N THR A 558 4.68 8.64 21.24
CA THR A 558 3.88 9.81 21.63
C THR A 558 3.67 9.83 23.15
N ASP A 559 3.43 11.02 23.71
CA ASP A 559 3.05 11.24 25.11
C ASP A 559 1.57 11.65 25.26
N ASP A 560 0.80 11.70 24.16
CA ASP A 560 -0.60 12.17 24.18
C ASP A 560 -1.57 11.11 24.73
N ARG A 561 -2.22 11.44 25.84
CA ARG A 561 -3.25 10.61 26.49
C ARG A 561 -4.63 11.27 26.48
N GLU A 562 -4.74 12.52 26.01
CA GLU A 562 -6.02 13.24 25.98
C GLU A 562 -6.88 12.84 24.78
N GLU A 563 -6.28 12.30 23.73
CA GLU A 563 -6.93 11.97 22.46
C GLU A 563 -6.71 10.51 22.08
N ILE A 564 -7.67 9.91 21.37
CA ILE A 564 -7.42 8.64 20.65
C ILE A 564 -6.23 8.87 19.72
N VAL A 565 -5.22 8.02 19.79
CA VAL A 565 -4.04 8.10 18.92
C VAL A 565 -4.15 7.08 17.80
N PHE A 566 -4.52 7.55 16.61
CA PHE A 566 -4.61 6.79 15.37
C PHE A 566 -3.43 7.16 14.44
N TRP A 567 -2.76 6.14 13.87
CA TRP A 567 -1.92 6.30 12.69
C TRP A 567 -2.67 5.74 11.47
N GLY A 568 -3.40 6.62 10.76
CA GLY A 568 -4.45 6.28 9.79
C GLY A 568 -3.96 5.66 8.48
N GLU A 569 -2.72 5.95 8.05
CA GLU A 569 -2.04 5.31 6.92
C GLU A 569 -0.52 5.33 7.11
N GLU A 570 0.11 4.16 7.24
CA GLU A 570 1.54 4.04 7.54
C GLU A 570 2.30 3.16 6.52
N GLY A 571 3.32 3.76 5.89
CA GLY A 571 4.46 3.06 5.29
C GLY A 571 4.19 2.22 4.03
N ALA A 572 3.91 2.86 2.90
CA ALA A 572 3.75 2.25 1.58
C ALA A 572 5.05 1.56 1.09
N ILE A 573 5.20 0.25 1.37
CA ILE A 573 6.36 -0.55 0.98
C ILE A 573 5.97 -1.51 -0.14
N GLY A 574 6.12 -1.01 -1.38
CA GLY A 574 5.79 -1.82 -2.54
C GLY A 574 6.68 -3.05 -2.70
N THR A 575 6.05 -4.18 -3.01
CA THR A 575 6.68 -5.50 -3.15
C THR A 575 5.95 -6.29 -4.25
N PRO A 576 6.60 -7.25 -4.93
CA PRO A 576 5.95 -7.98 -6.03
C PRO A 576 4.80 -8.88 -5.53
N PRO A 577 3.70 -9.03 -6.29
CA PRO A 577 2.61 -9.95 -5.97
C PRO A 577 3.06 -11.43 -6.12
N ARG A 578 2.25 -12.39 -5.64
CA ARG A 578 2.60 -13.83 -5.71
C ARG A 578 2.30 -14.41 -7.09
N LEU A 579 3.02 -13.91 -8.10
CA LEU A 579 2.82 -14.16 -9.53
C LEU A 579 2.58 -15.63 -9.89
N GLU A 580 3.28 -16.57 -9.25
CA GLU A 580 3.13 -18.01 -9.50
C GLU A 580 1.77 -18.56 -9.01
N LEU A 581 1.31 -18.11 -7.84
CA LEU A 581 -0.01 -18.46 -7.29
C LEU A 581 -1.13 -17.80 -8.11
N ILE A 582 -0.96 -16.52 -8.49
CA ILE A 582 -1.90 -15.81 -9.37
C ILE A 582 -2.02 -16.54 -10.73
N ASN A 583 -0.90 -16.88 -11.37
CA ASN A 583 -0.90 -17.68 -12.60
C ASN A 583 -1.48 -19.09 -12.40
N HIS A 584 -1.43 -19.68 -11.20
CA HIS A 584 -2.14 -20.93 -10.90
C HIS A 584 -3.67 -20.73 -10.86
N GLU A 585 -4.17 -19.69 -10.17
CA GLU A 585 -5.61 -19.38 -10.14
C GLU A 585 -6.15 -19.01 -11.54
N LEU A 586 -5.41 -18.17 -12.28
CA LEU A 586 -5.75 -17.75 -13.65
C LEU A 586 -5.72 -18.89 -14.69
N ARG A 587 -5.21 -20.08 -14.35
CA ARG A 587 -5.29 -21.30 -15.16
C ARG A 587 -6.54 -22.14 -14.86
N LYS A 588 -7.26 -21.86 -13.77
CA LYS A 588 -8.58 -22.44 -13.47
C LYS A 588 -9.69 -21.72 -14.25
N SER A 589 -9.53 -20.41 -14.45
CA SER A 589 -10.41 -19.61 -15.32
C SER A 589 -10.14 -19.83 -16.81
N ARG A 590 -11.16 -19.60 -17.65
CA ARG A 590 -11.02 -19.47 -19.11
C ARG A 590 -10.98 -18.00 -19.59
N LYS A 591 -11.31 -17.05 -18.72
CA LYS A 591 -11.23 -15.61 -18.99
C LYS A 591 -9.89 -15.05 -18.52
N ASN A 592 -9.48 -13.92 -19.08
CA ASN A 592 -8.48 -13.06 -18.46
C ASN A 592 -9.12 -12.08 -17.47
N GLY A 593 -10.31 -11.56 -17.79
CA GLY A 593 -10.86 -10.40 -17.07
C GLY A 593 -9.99 -9.17 -17.29
N TRP A 594 -10.00 -8.24 -16.33
CA TRP A 594 -9.22 -7.00 -16.44
C TRP A 594 -7.72 -7.17 -16.17
N ASP A 595 -7.33 -8.11 -15.31
CA ASP A 595 -5.97 -8.27 -14.79
C ASP A 595 -5.22 -9.50 -15.35
N GLY A 596 -5.95 -10.55 -15.72
CA GLY A 596 -5.39 -11.88 -15.91
C GLY A 596 -4.46 -12.05 -17.12
N ALA A 597 -4.59 -11.21 -18.15
CA ALA A 597 -3.66 -11.20 -19.28
C ALA A 597 -2.27 -10.70 -18.85
N TRP A 598 -2.23 -9.70 -17.96
CA TRP A 598 -1.01 -9.08 -17.48
C TRP A 598 -0.24 -9.98 -16.53
N TYR A 599 -0.90 -10.49 -15.48
CA TYR A 599 -0.23 -11.37 -14.50
C TYR A 599 0.38 -12.63 -15.14
N LYS A 600 -0.19 -13.12 -16.25
CA LYS A 600 0.40 -14.21 -17.05
C LYS A 600 1.72 -13.79 -17.73
N ALA A 601 1.75 -12.60 -18.36
CA ALA A 601 2.96 -12.06 -18.97
C ALA A 601 4.04 -11.70 -17.92
N TRP A 602 3.62 -11.15 -16.79
CA TRP A 602 4.49 -10.79 -15.66
C TRP A 602 5.13 -12.01 -15.00
N TYR A 603 4.34 -13.06 -14.74
CA TYR A 603 4.88 -14.35 -14.32
C TYR A 603 5.88 -14.92 -15.33
N GLN A 604 5.59 -14.84 -16.64
CA GLN A 604 6.50 -15.34 -17.67
C GLN A 604 7.82 -14.56 -17.70
N ALA A 605 7.81 -13.24 -17.53
CA ALA A 605 9.04 -12.44 -17.45
C ALA A 605 9.95 -12.85 -16.27
N TYR A 606 9.36 -13.19 -15.11
CA TYR A 606 10.11 -13.74 -13.97
C TYR A 606 10.67 -15.14 -14.26
N VAL A 607 9.91 -16.00 -14.96
CA VAL A 607 10.39 -17.31 -15.42
C VAL A 607 11.57 -17.14 -16.36
N ASP A 608 11.41 -16.35 -17.43
CA ASP A 608 12.42 -16.13 -18.46
C ASP A 608 13.71 -15.52 -17.88
N PHE A 609 13.61 -14.58 -16.93
CA PHE A 609 14.77 -14.03 -16.26
C PHE A 609 15.50 -15.05 -15.37
N LEU A 610 14.77 -15.77 -14.52
CA LEU A 610 15.37 -16.77 -13.62
C LEU A 610 16.06 -17.91 -14.39
N ASP A 611 15.49 -18.32 -15.51
CA ASP A 611 16.04 -19.38 -16.36
C ASP A 611 17.19 -18.86 -17.25
N LYS A 612 17.02 -17.73 -17.97
CA LYS A 612 18.10 -17.15 -18.82
C LYS A 612 19.35 -16.78 -18.01
N LYS A 613 19.19 -16.28 -16.79
CA LYS A 613 20.29 -15.86 -15.91
C LYS A 613 20.79 -16.99 -14.98
N ASN A 614 20.31 -18.23 -15.15
CA ASN A 614 20.71 -19.43 -14.37
C ASN A 614 20.49 -19.32 -12.84
N LEU A 615 19.51 -18.52 -12.41
CA LEU A 615 19.27 -18.19 -11.01
C LEU A 615 18.49 -19.26 -10.23
N ARG A 616 17.90 -20.27 -10.91
CA ARG A 616 17.11 -21.36 -10.31
C ARG A 616 17.81 -22.14 -9.18
N LYS A 617 19.15 -22.20 -9.16
CA LYS A 617 19.92 -22.79 -8.04
C LYS A 617 19.63 -22.07 -6.70
N TYR A 618 19.39 -20.76 -6.78
CA TYR A 618 19.29 -19.85 -5.64
C TYR A 618 17.85 -19.41 -5.37
N PHE A 619 17.05 -19.29 -6.43
CA PHE A 619 15.62 -18.98 -6.39
C PHE A 619 14.84 -20.04 -7.17
N PRO A 620 14.47 -21.18 -6.54
CA PRO A 620 13.94 -22.34 -7.27
C PRO A 620 12.64 -22.05 -8.03
N THR A 621 11.74 -21.27 -7.44
CA THR A 621 10.44 -20.87 -8.01
C THR A 621 10.32 -19.35 -8.06
N VAL A 622 9.40 -18.84 -8.89
CA VAL A 622 9.04 -17.41 -8.87
C VAL A 622 8.40 -17.08 -7.52
N ASP A 623 7.60 -18.01 -6.98
CA ASP A 623 7.00 -17.90 -5.64
C ASP A 623 8.02 -17.70 -4.52
N TYR A 624 9.15 -18.44 -4.55
CA TYR A 624 10.21 -18.30 -3.56
C TYR A 624 10.86 -16.91 -3.61
N LEU A 625 11.15 -16.41 -4.81
CA LEU A 625 11.70 -15.07 -4.99
C LEU A 625 10.72 -14.00 -4.49
N THR A 626 9.47 -14.00 -4.98
CA THR A 626 8.48 -12.98 -4.59
C THR A 626 8.19 -13.01 -3.09
N LYS A 627 8.06 -14.20 -2.48
CA LYS A 627 7.90 -14.34 -1.03
C LYS A 627 9.11 -13.79 -0.25
N SER A 628 10.33 -14.02 -0.73
CA SER A 628 11.55 -13.50 -0.08
C SER A 628 11.62 -11.97 -0.08
N ILE A 629 10.99 -11.31 -1.06
CA ILE A 629 10.92 -9.85 -1.17
C ILE A 629 9.72 -9.29 -0.40
N GLY A 630 8.57 -9.97 -0.39
CA GLY A 630 7.41 -9.59 0.44
C GLY A 630 7.68 -9.64 1.95
N ASN A 631 8.73 -10.34 2.40
CA ASN A 631 9.18 -10.34 3.78
C ASN A 631 9.67 -8.96 4.28
N LEU A 632 10.08 -8.05 3.40
CA LEU A 632 10.55 -6.70 3.76
C LEU A 632 9.43 -5.92 4.46
N ALA A 633 8.29 -5.75 3.78
CA ALA A 633 7.12 -5.04 4.30
C ALA A 633 6.56 -5.71 5.58
N LEU A 634 6.38 -7.04 5.57
CA LEU A 634 5.84 -7.75 6.74
C LEU A 634 6.75 -7.69 7.97
N TYR A 635 8.08 -7.61 7.78
CA TYR A 635 9.01 -7.36 8.89
C TYR A 635 8.89 -5.91 9.38
N TYR A 636 8.97 -4.92 8.47
CA TYR A 636 8.85 -3.49 8.81
C TYR A 636 7.59 -3.20 9.64
N HIS A 637 6.39 -3.50 9.11
CA HIS A 637 5.15 -3.20 9.83
C HIS A 637 5.07 -3.96 11.15
N GLY A 638 5.58 -5.20 11.21
CA GLY A 638 5.69 -5.95 12.47
C GLY A 638 6.50 -5.21 13.54
N ARG A 639 7.66 -4.63 13.18
CA ARG A 639 8.49 -3.84 14.12
C ARG A 639 7.84 -2.50 14.51
N ILE A 640 7.15 -1.81 13.60
CA ILE A 640 6.48 -0.54 13.92
C ILE A 640 5.19 -0.74 14.75
N ILE A 641 4.44 -1.82 14.50
CA ILE A 641 3.33 -2.22 15.38
C ILE A 641 3.85 -2.56 16.79
N GLU A 642 5.00 -3.22 16.91
CA GLU A 642 5.63 -3.44 18.21
C GLU A 642 5.99 -2.11 18.90
N ASN A 643 6.57 -1.12 18.19
CA ASN A 643 6.83 0.23 18.74
C ASN A 643 5.56 0.86 19.34
N CYS A 644 4.46 0.87 18.58
CA CYS A 644 3.18 1.41 19.04
C CYS A 644 2.69 0.68 20.32
N ARG A 645 2.82 -0.66 20.34
CA ARG A 645 2.33 -1.49 21.45
C ARG A 645 3.21 -1.45 22.70
N ILE A 646 4.53 -1.28 22.59
CA ILE A 646 5.40 -1.05 23.77
C ILE A 646 5.21 0.36 24.35
N GLY A 647 4.92 1.35 23.51
CA GLY A 647 4.63 2.73 23.94
C GLY A 647 3.34 2.86 24.77
N ASN A 648 2.46 1.85 24.75
CA ASN A 648 1.23 1.74 25.57
C ASN A 648 0.17 2.84 25.37
N ILE A 649 0.46 3.86 24.57
CA ILE A 649 -0.38 5.05 24.36
C ILE A 649 -1.17 4.92 23.06
N THR A 650 -0.49 4.70 21.92
CA THR A 650 -1.13 4.49 20.61
C THR A 650 -2.27 3.48 20.68
N ASP A 651 -3.42 3.82 20.09
CA ASP A 651 -4.62 2.96 20.10
C ASP A 651 -4.89 2.29 18.74
N ALA A 652 -4.35 2.81 17.63
CA ALA A 652 -4.52 2.21 16.31
C ALA A 652 -3.33 2.41 15.37
N TYR A 653 -3.08 1.41 14.52
CA TYR A 653 -2.08 1.46 13.43
C TYR A 653 -2.64 0.81 12.16
N THR A 654 -2.67 1.59 11.08
CA THR A 654 -3.13 1.16 9.75
C THR A 654 -1.95 1.01 8.78
N ILE A 655 -1.79 -0.16 8.19
CA ILE A 655 -0.87 -0.33 7.06
C ILE A 655 -1.43 0.33 5.81
N ASN A 656 -0.63 1.17 5.15
CA ASN A 656 -0.94 1.65 3.79
C ASN A 656 -0.88 0.45 2.81
N GLY A 657 -2.06 -0.03 2.44
CA GLY A 657 -2.29 -1.14 1.52
C GLY A 657 -2.60 -2.47 2.21
N TRP A 658 -3.84 -2.94 2.08
CA TRP A 658 -4.21 -4.34 2.27
C TRP A 658 -3.84 -5.15 1.01
N GLU A 659 -4.61 -5.03 -0.07
CA GLU A 659 -4.29 -5.64 -1.35
C GLU A 659 -3.45 -4.74 -2.26
N SER A 660 -2.58 -5.35 -3.06
CA SER A 660 -2.00 -4.73 -4.26
C SER A 660 -2.79 -5.10 -5.51
N GLU A 661 -2.96 -4.13 -6.39
CA GLU A 661 -3.54 -4.32 -7.72
C GLU A 661 -2.50 -4.03 -8.83
N LEU A 662 -2.96 -3.68 -10.03
CA LEU A 662 -2.17 -3.66 -11.26
C LEU A 662 -1.61 -2.27 -11.62
N PHE A 663 -2.34 -1.18 -11.39
CA PHE A 663 -2.03 0.13 -11.97
C PHE A 663 -1.28 1.07 -11.04
N GLU A 664 -1.52 0.99 -9.72
CA GLU A 664 -0.99 1.95 -8.75
C GLU A 664 -0.71 1.34 -7.37
N ASN A 665 -1.67 0.65 -6.73
CA ASN A 665 -1.41 0.14 -5.39
C ASN A 665 -0.51 -1.09 -5.49
N HIS A 666 0.75 -0.88 -5.12
CA HIS A 666 1.75 -1.94 -5.00
C HIS A 666 2.23 -2.15 -3.55
N SER A 667 1.86 -1.24 -2.63
CA SER A 667 2.20 -1.27 -1.20
C SER A 667 1.49 -2.37 -0.42
N GLY A 668 0.32 -2.82 -0.89
CA GLY A 668 -0.46 -3.90 -0.30
C GLY A 668 0.36 -5.08 0.25
N ILE A 669 0.02 -5.57 1.44
CA ILE A 669 0.65 -6.71 2.10
C ILE A 669 0.14 -8.09 1.61
N VAL A 670 -1.00 -8.09 0.91
CA VAL A 670 -1.50 -9.22 0.09
C VAL A 670 -1.60 -8.80 -1.37
N ASP A 671 -1.67 -9.75 -2.30
CA ASP A 671 -2.07 -9.43 -3.69
C ASP A 671 -3.60 -9.35 -3.85
N CYS A 672 -4.11 -8.91 -5.01
CA CYS A 672 -5.57 -8.85 -5.25
C CYS A 672 -6.27 -10.22 -5.07
N TRP A 673 -5.57 -11.34 -5.33
CA TRP A 673 -6.02 -12.71 -5.05
C TRP A 673 -5.93 -13.09 -3.55
N ARG A 674 -5.62 -12.13 -2.68
CA ARG A 674 -5.52 -12.21 -1.22
C ARG A 674 -4.49 -13.24 -0.71
N ASN A 675 -3.43 -13.51 -1.48
CA ASN A 675 -2.27 -14.25 -1.01
C ASN A 675 -1.34 -13.31 -0.20
N PRO A 676 -0.82 -13.72 0.98
CA PRO A 676 0.30 -13.02 1.63
C PRO A 676 1.46 -12.82 0.67
N LYS A 677 1.97 -11.59 0.55
CA LYS A 677 3.14 -11.32 -0.31
C LYS A 677 4.44 -11.81 0.32
N GLY A 678 4.58 -11.76 1.64
CA GLY A 678 5.67 -12.40 2.41
C GLY A 678 5.22 -13.64 3.19
N ASP A 679 5.97 -13.99 4.24
CA ASP A 679 5.56 -14.99 5.24
C ASP A 679 4.62 -14.39 6.32
N PRO A 680 3.39 -14.91 6.51
CA PRO A 680 2.45 -14.38 7.49
C PRO A 680 2.98 -14.40 8.94
N ASN A 681 3.86 -15.35 9.27
CA ASN A 681 4.37 -15.50 10.63
C ASN A 681 5.24 -14.31 11.07
N LEU A 682 5.85 -13.57 10.13
CA LEU A 682 6.69 -12.41 10.45
C LEU A 682 5.88 -11.30 11.13
N ILE A 683 4.74 -10.92 10.56
CA ILE A 683 3.87 -9.88 11.13
C ILE A 683 3.01 -10.44 12.29
N ALA A 684 2.50 -11.68 12.16
CA ALA A 684 1.68 -12.31 13.19
C ALA A 684 2.38 -12.45 14.54
N ARG A 685 3.71 -12.69 14.52
CA ARG A 685 4.59 -12.71 15.70
C ARG A 685 4.46 -11.45 16.56
N TYR A 686 4.45 -10.27 15.94
CA TYR A 686 4.37 -8.97 16.60
C TYR A 686 2.93 -8.51 16.87
N ASN A 687 1.95 -9.16 16.24
CA ASN A 687 0.52 -8.98 16.49
C ASN A 687 -0.04 -9.89 17.60
N ARG A 688 0.72 -10.87 18.11
CA ARG A 688 0.33 -11.73 19.26
C ARG A 688 -0.22 -10.90 20.44
N PRO A 689 -1.27 -11.35 21.16
CA PRO A 689 -1.86 -10.59 22.27
C PRO A 689 -1.04 -10.66 23.57
N LEU A 690 -0.10 -11.60 23.69
CA LEU A 690 0.89 -11.65 24.78
C LEU A 690 2.24 -12.12 24.22
N TYR A 691 3.30 -11.34 24.42
CA TYR A 691 4.69 -11.73 24.13
C TYR A 691 5.70 -10.79 24.81
N VAL A 692 6.98 -11.21 24.90
CA VAL A 692 8.09 -10.35 25.33
C VAL A 692 8.63 -9.63 24.09
N ALA A 693 8.51 -8.31 24.03
CA ALA A 693 9.09 -7.52 22.95
C ALA A 693 10.58 -7.27 23.24
N VAL A 694 11.44 -7.67 22.31
CA VAL A 694 12.90 -7.60 22.42
C VAL A 694 13.39 -6.51 21.46
N LYS A 695 14.04 -5.49 22.02
CA LYS A 695 14.43 -4.27 21.28
C LYS A 695 15.95 -4.13 21.27
N ILE A 696 16.59 -4.61 20.22
CA ILE A 696 18.03 -4.37 20.00
C ILE A 696 18.22 -2.99 19.38
N ARG A 697 19.04 -2.13 20.00
CA ARG A 697 19.24 -0.72 19.59
C ARG A 697 20.07 -0.57 18.31
N ASN A 698 21.13 -1.38 18.14
CA ASN A 698 21.92 -1.47 16.91
C ASN A 698 21.77 -2.88 16.36
N LYS A 699 21.08 -3.05 15.23
CA LYS A 699 20.90 -4.37 14.61
C LYS A 699 22.07 -4.74 13.70
N ILE A 700 22.88 -3.78 13.24
CA ILE A 700 24.11 -4.06 12.47
C ILE A 700 25.34 -3.56 13.23
N SER A 701 26.43 -4.34 13.25
CA SER A 701 27.70 -3.92 13.86
C SER A 701 28.93 -4.68 13.31
N GLN A 702 30.09 -4.02 13.27
CA GLN A 702 31.40 -4.64 13.11
C GLN A 702 31.80 -5.49 14.33
N CYS A 703 32.42 -6.64 14.07
CA CYS A 703 32.92 -7.61 15.03
C CYS A 703 34.26 -7.18 15.68
N PRO A 704 34.50 -7.40 16.99
CA PRO A 704 33.52 -7.76 18.02
C PRO A 704 32.66 -6.55 18.41
N ALA A 705 31.38 -6.78 18.64
CA ALA A 705 30.39 -5.75 18.97
C ALA A 705 29.91 -5.84 20.42
N LYS A 706 29.49 -4.71 20.97
CA LYS A 706 28.64 -4.63 22.17
C LYS A 706 27.20 -4.41 21.71
N ILE A 707 26.31 -5.34 22.05
CA ILE A 707 24.88 -5.30 21.71
C ILE A 707 24.10 -4.90 22.96
N ILE A 708 23.32 -3.81 22.86
CA ILE A 708 22.43 -3.32 23.92
C ILE A 708 21.00 -3.68 23.54
N THR A 709 20.28 -4.28 24.48
CA THR A 709 18.90 -4.74 24.28
C THR A 709 18.00 -4.25 25.41
N ASP A 710 16.78 -3.83 25.06
CA ASP A 710 15.71 -3.53 26.03
C ASP A 710 14.62 -4.59 25.93
N LEU A 711 13.98 -4.89 27.07
CA LEU A 711 13.01 -5.98 27.22
C LEU A 711 11.70 -5.42 27.77
N PHE A 712 10.64 -5.52 26.96
CA PHE A 712 9.29 -5.09 27.30
C PHE A 712 8.33 -6.29 27.32
N ILE A 713 7.19 -6.16 27.99
CA ILE A 713 6.04 -7.03 27.76
C ILE A 713 5.00 -6.28 26.92
N VAL A 714 4.40 -6.99 25.96
CA VAL A 714 3.15 -6.62 25.31
C VAL A 714 2.05 -7.56 25.83
N ASN A 715 1.01 -7.03 26.47
CA ASN A 715 0.09 -7.77 27.33
C ASN A 715 -1.37 -7.30 27.19
N GLN A 716 -2.05 -7.74 26.11
CA GLN A 716 -3.47 -7.46 25.89
C GLN A 716 -4.41 -8.48 26.55
N ILE A 717 -3.91 -9.66 26.94
CA ILE A 717 -4.72 -10.63 27.72
C ILE A 717 -4.82 -10.25 29.22
N GLY A 718 -4.03 -9.28 29.67
CA GLY A 718 -4.16 -8.65 30.98
C GLY A 718 -3.60 -9.46 32.16
N ILE A 719 -2.55 -10.28 31.96
CA ILE A 719 -1.84 -10.96 33.06
C ILE A 719 -1.24 -9.94 34.05
N ARG A 720 -1.13 -10.31 35.34
CA ARG A 720 -0.75 -9.39 36.43
C ARG A 720 0.07 -10.09 37.51
N GLY A 721 0.90 -9.33 38.23
CA GLY A 721 1.59 -9.80 39.42
C GLY A 721 3.07 -10.12 39.18
N LYS A 722 3.63 -11.01 40.00
CA LYS A 722 5.07 -11.31 40.03
C LYS A 722 5.42 -12.45 39.09
N TYR A 723 6.44 -12.24 38.26
CA TYR A 723 6.99 -13.22 37.31
C TYR A 723 8.52 -13.17 37.36
N THR A 724 9.19 -14.15 36.73
CA THR A 724 10.62 -14.11 36.45
C THR A 724 10.84 -13.88 34.97
N LEU A 725 11.43 -12.75 34.61
CA LEU A 725 11.96 -12.54 33.26
C LEU A 725 13.32 -13.26 33.15
N LYS A 726 13.54 -13.98 32.07
CA LYS A 726 14.84 -14.59 31.74
C LYS A 726 15.27 -14.16 30.36
N ALA A 727 16.56 -13.93 30.15
CA ALA A 727 17.11 -13.64 28.84
C ALA A 727 18.36 -14.47 28.59
N SER A 728 18.57 -14.86 27.32
CA SER A 728 19.72 -15.62 26.85
C SER A 728 20.16 -15.10 25.49
N PHE A 729 21.47 -14.93 25.32
CA PHE A 729 22.08 -14.42 24.10
C PHE A 729 22.85 -15.54 23.41
N LEU A 730 22.50 -15.80 22.15
CA LEU A 730 22.99 -16.92 21.35
C LEU A 730 23.94 -16.42 20.25
N ASP A 731 25.04 -17.14 20.07
CA ASP A 731 25.96 -16.95 18.95
C ASP A 731 25.39 -17.51 17.62
N PRO A 732 26.01 -17.22 16.45
CA PRO A 732 25.52 -17.68 15.16
C PRO A 732 25.56 -19.21 14.94
N SER A 733 26.08 -20.00 15.91
CA SER A 733 25.91 -21.47 15.91
C SER A 733 24.66 -21.93 16.68
N GLY A 734 23.96 -21.01 17.34
CA GLY A 734 22.84 -21.29 18.24
C GLY A 734 23.25 -21.65 19.67
N LYS A 735 24.55 -21.57 20.01
CA LYS A 735 25.05 -21.78 21.36
C LYS A 735 24.77 -20.54 22.21
N ILE A 736 24.23 -20.76 23.41
CA ILE A 736 24.07 -19.72 24.43
C ILE A 736 25.46 -19.31 24.94
N ILE A 737 25.75 -18.00 24.94
CA ILE A 737 27.02 -17.43 25.42
C ILE A 737 26.86 -16.50 26.63
N TRP A 738 25.62 -16.08 26.94
CA TRP A 738 25.29 -15.26 28.09
C TRP A 738 23.83 -15.53 28.50
N GLU A 739 23.54 -15.52 29.81
CA GLU A 739 22.19 -15.61 30.37
C GLU A 739 22.04 -14.71 31.60
N LYS A 740 20.83 -14.20 31.84
CA LYS A 740 20.45 -13.48 33.06
C LYS A 740 18.97 -13.73 33.40
N SER A 741 18.58 -13.47 34.64
CA SER A 741 17.20 -13.56 35.09
C SER A 741 16.90 -12.50 36.16
N TRP A 742 15.67 -12.01 36.17
CA TRP A 742 15.23 -10.90 37.00
C TRP A 742 13.81 -11.13 37.54
N PRO A 743 13.51 -10.78 38.80
CA PRO A 743 12.15 -10.76 39.32
C PRO A 743 11.43 -9.49 38.85
N VAL A 744 10.36 -9.66 38.06
CA VAL A 744 9.60 -8.55 37.47
C VAL A 744 8.16 -8.52 37.98
N TYR A 745 7.52 -7.35 37.89
CA TYR A 745 6.11 -7.16 38.22
C TYR A 745 5.36 -6.64 36.99
N ILE A 746 4.29 -7.33 36.60
CA ILE A 746 3.45 -7.00 35.45
C ILE A 746 2.18 -6.31 35.96
N THR A 747 1.90 -5.11 35.48
CA THR A 747 0.71 -4.33 35.87
C THR A 747 -0.56 -4.90 35.25
N GLY A 748 -0.58 -5.03 33.92
CA GLY A 748 -1.73 -5.53 33.15
C GLY A 748 -3.00 -4.68 33.28
N GLY A 749 -4.14 -5.29 32.96
CA GLY A 749 -5.37 -4.52 32.75
C GLY A 749 -5.29 -3.76 31.42
N ASP A 750 -5.51 -2.44 31.46
CA ASP A 750 -5.42 -1.58 30.27
C ASP A 750 -3.96 -1.15 29.94
N VAL A 751 -2.99 -1.55 30.78
CA VAL A 751 -1.54 -1.42 30.50
C VAL A 751 -1.11 -2.57 29.58
N PHE A 752 -1.07 -2.26 28.28
CA PHE A 752 -0.68 -3.17 27.21
C PHE A 752 0.83 -3.20 26.99
N GLY A 753 1.51 -2.06 27.06
CA GLY A 753 2.98 -1.97 26.95
C GLY A 753 3.61 -1.66 28.31
N GLN A 754 4.68 -2.38 28.67
CA GLN A 754 5.46 -2.08 29.88
C GLN A 754 6.92 -2.51 29.70
N LEU A 755 7.86 -1.58 29.91
CA LEU A 755 9.29 -1.87 30.05
C LEU A 755 9.53 -2.75 31.29
N LEU A 756 10.34 -3.80 31.14
CA LEU A 756 10.69 -4.71 32.23
C LEU A 756 12.16 -4.58 32.64
N GLU A 757 13.06 -4.54 31.67
CA GLU A 757 14.51 -4.37 31.86
C GLU A 757 15.09 -3.54 30.71
N GLU A 758 16.04 -2.67 31.01
CA GLU A 758 16.68 -1.71 30.10
C GLU A 758 18.21 -1.92 30.10
N ASP A 759 18.90 -1.46 29.06
CA ASP A 759 20.36 -1.50 28.94
C ASP A 759 20.96 -2.91 29.18
N VAL A 760 20.32 -3.95 28.63
CA VAL A 760 20.82 -5.32 28.74
C VAL A 760 22.02 -5.50 27.81
N GLU A 761 23.20 -5.23 28.37
CA GLU A 761 24.47 -5.31 27.66
C GLU A 761 24.94 -6.76 27.44
N THR A 762 25.28 -7.08 26.19
CA THR A 762 25.95 -8.32 25.79
C THR A 762 27.10 -8.01 24.84
N ASN A 763 28.06 -8.93 24.70
CA ASN A 763 29.20 -8.77 23.81
C ASN A 763 29.27 -9.96 22.85
N THR A 764 29.70 -9.74 21.62
CA THR A 764 29.99 -10.82 20.68
C THR A 764 31.44 -11.27 20.78
N GLU A 765 31.67 -12.55 20.55
CA GLU A 765 33.01 -13.08 20.25
C GLU A 765 33.41 -12.71 18.80
N SER A 766 34.44 -13.36 18.24
CA SER A 766 35.02 -13.10 16.91
C SER A 766 34.27 -13.72 15.72
N GLN A 767 33.01 -14.15 15.90
CA GLN A 767 32.22 -14.80 14.86
C GLN A 767 31.30 -13.79 14.15
N THR A 768 31.19 -13.88 12.82
CA THR A 768 30.23 -13.12 12.01
C THR A 768 28.93 -13.90 11.79
N GLY A 769 27.79 -13.23 11.80
CA GLY A 769 26.47 -13.80 11.54
C GLY A 769 25.37 -13.20 12.43
N TYR A 770 24.20 -13.85 12.46
CA TYR A 770 23.11 -13.45 13.34
C TYR A 770 23.36 -13.91 14.79
N TYR A 771 23.57 -12.95 15.69
CA TYR A 771 23.40 -13.15 17.12
C TYR A 771 21.92 -12.95 17.47
N THR A 772 21.40 -13.75 18.41
CA THR A 772 19.97 -13.70 18.80
C THR A 772 19.83 -13.49 20.29
N MET A 773 19.19 -12.39 20.70
CA MET A 773 18.71 -12.24 22.08
C MET A 773 17.33 -12.90 22.18
N LYS A 774 17.17 -13.86 23.08
CA LYS A 774 15.90 -14.52 23.40
C LYS A 774 15.50 -14.18 24.83
N SER A 775 14.21 -13.98 25.07
CA SER A 775 13.67 -13.77 26.41
C SER A 775 12.36 -14.53 26.62
N ILE A 776 12.14 -14.98 27.86
CA ILE A 776 10.94 -15.67 28.30
C ILE A 776 10.47 -15.11 29.64
N LEU A 777 9.15 -14.95 29.79
CA LEU A 777 8.50 -14.65 31.05
C LEU A 777 7.99 -15.96 31.67
N VAL A 778 8.37 -16.20 32.93
CA VAL A 778 8.10 -17.44 33.65
C VAL A 778 7.27 -17.15 34.91
N ASP A 779 6.23 -17.93 35.17
CA ASP A 779 5.38 -17.80 36.35
C ASP A 779 6.01 -18.39 37.64
N SER A 780 5.24 -18.45 38.73
CA SER A 780 5.67 -19.01 40.01
C SER A 780 5.75 -20.54 40.05
N GLU A 781 5.19 -21.24 39.07
CA GLU A 781 5.23 -22.71 38.96
C GLU A 781 6.37 -23.18 38.06
N GLY A 782 6.88 -22.29 37.20
CA GLY A 782 7.95 -22.56 36.23
C GLY A 782 7.48 -22.62 34.78
N ASN A 783 6.20 -22.33 34.50
CA ASN A 783 5.65 -22.33 33.15
C ASN A 783 6.08 -21.07 32.39
N ILE A 784 6.39 -21.21 31.11
CA ILE A 784 6.61 -20.06 30.20
C ILE A 784 5.24 -19.51 29.81
N VAL A 785 4.96 -18.25 30.16
CA VAL A 785 3.69 -17.57 29.85
C VAL A 785 3.79 -16.60 28.68
N ALA A 786 5.01 -16.13 28.37
CA ALA A 786 5.31 -15.28 27.23
C ALA A 786 6.75 -15.52 26.76
N ASP A 787 7.00 -15.35 25.46
CA ASP A 787 8.31 -15.50 24.83
C ASP A 787 8.57 -14.35 23.84
N GLY A 788 9.84 -14.17 23.47
CA GLY A 788 10.22 -13.37 22.32
C GLY A 788 11.73 -13.38 22.06
N ASP A 789 12.11 -12.77 20.94
CA ASP A 789 13.49 -12.68 20.47
C ASP A 789 13.65 -11.57 19.41
N ASP A 790 14.86 -11.05 19.27
CA ASP A 790 15.28 -10.24 18.12
C ASP A 790 16.76 -10.53 17.80
N GLN A 791 17.20 -10.14 16.61
CA GLN A 791 18.51 -10.48 16.07
C GLN A 791 19.37 -9.25 15.78
N ALA A 792 20.68 -9.38 16.01
CA ALA A 792 21.71 -8.48 15.51
C ALA A 792 22.57 -9.22 14.48
N PHE A 793 22.86 -8.60 13.35
CA PHE A 793 23.71 -9.13 12.30
C PHE A 793 25.11 -8.52 12.39
N VAL A 794 26.11 -9.34 12.73
CA VAL A 794 27.48 -8.89 13.00
C VAL A 794 28.41 -9.30 11.87
N VAL A 795 29.14 -8.33 11.33
CA VAL A 795 30.03 -8.48 10.16
C VAL A 795 31.48 -8.22 10.52
N ASP A 796 32.40 -8.62 9.63
CA ASP A 796 33.81 -8.25 9.76
C ASP A 796 34.40 -7.75 8.43
N TRP A 797 34.43 -6.42 8.29
CA TRP A 797 35.12 -5.71 7.21
C TRP A 797 36.52 -5.24 7.63
N VAL A 798 36.81 -5.14 8.93
CA VAL A 798 38.10 -4.67 9.46
C VAL A 798 39.22 -5.67 9.15
N SER A 799 39.02 -6.98 9.33
CA SER A 799 40.05 -7.99 9.00
C SER A 799 40.27 -8.23 7.51
N SER A 800 39.32 -7.79 6.67
CA SER A 800 39.35 -7.99 5.21
C SER A 800 40.56 -7.28 4.58
N LYS A 801 41.24 -7.91 3.62
CA LYS A 801 42.53 -7.46 3.09
C LYS A 801 42.39 -6.93 1.67
N ILE A 802 42.54 -5.61 1.52
CA ILE A 802 42.56 -4.93 0.24
C ILE A 802 43.89 -5.26 -0.48
N PRO A 803 43.88 -5.87 -1.69
CA PRO A 803 45.11 -6.12 -2.43
C PRO A 803 45.68 -4.82 -3.00
N GLU A 804 46.95 -4.52 -2.78
CA GLU A 804 47.56 -3.23 -3.16
C GLU A 804 47.90 -3.10 -4.67
N ASP A 805 47.72 -4.16 -5.46
CA ASP A 805 48.09 -4.22 -6.89
C ASP A 805 46.97 -3.79 -7.87
N GLY A 806 46.19 -2.78 -7.47
CA GLY A 806 45.18 -2.11 -8.28
C GLY A 806 45.36 -0.59 -8.36
N ALA A 807 44.33 0.11 -8.86
CA ALA A 807 44.28 1.57 -8.93
C ALA A 807 42.85 2.10 -8.74
N LEU A 808 42.73 3.40 -8.38
CA LEU A 808 41.47 4.11 -8.19
C LEU A 808 41.21 5.11 -9.33
N LEU A 809 40.08 4.99 -10.01
CA LEU A 809 39.45 6.08 -10.73
C LEU A 809 38.27 6.57 -9.88
N ASP A 810 38.56 7.40 -8.87
CA ASP A 810 37.58 7.90 -7.91
C ASP A 810 37.45 9.43 -8.02
N THR A 811 36.36 9.91 -8.61
CA THR A 811 36.02 11.36 -8.64
C THR A 811 35.02 11.74 -7.54
N THR A 812 34.47 10.75 -6.81
CA THR A 812 33.60 11.00 -5.65
C THR A 812 34.42 11.30 -4.38
N GLY A 813 35.64 10.75 -4.30
CA GLY A 813 36.50 10.76 -3.13
C GLY A 813 36.13 9.73 -2.05
N ILE A 814 34.92 9.13 -2.12
CA ILE A 814 34.33 8.31 -1.05
C ILE A 814 35.13 7.02 -0.82
N VAL A 815 35.55 6.36 -1.91
CA VAL A 815 36.28 5.08 -1.84
C VAL A 815 37.74 5.34 -1.45
N LYS A 816 38.34 6.42 -1.95
CA LYS A 816 39.70 6.87 -1.59
C LYS A 816 39.79 7.28 -0.12
N GLU A 817 38.79 7.99 0.41
CA GLU A 817 38.66 8.30 1.83
C GLU A 817 38.50 7.02 2.66
N PHE A 818 37.61 6.10 2.28
CA PHE A 818 37.42 4.83 2.99
C PHE A 818 38.72 4.02 3.09
N LEU A 819 39.41 3.84 1.96
CA LEU A 819 40.62 3.05 1.89
C LEU A 819 41.76 3.68 2.73
N SER A 820 41.93 5.00 2.65
CA SER A 820 42.97 5.68 3.43
C SER A 820 42.64 5.76 4.93
N THR A 821 41.41 6.14 5.31
CA THR A 821 41.04 6.43 6.71
C THR A 821 40.55 5.22 7.50
N ARG A 822 39.80 4.29 6.88
CA ARG A 822 39.21 3.13 7.55
C ARG A 822 40.02 1.84 7.31
N LYS A 823 40.79 1.75 6.22
CA LYS A 823 41.63 0.57 5.90
C LYS A 823 43.14 0.80 5.96
N ASN A 824 43.61 2.05 6.03
CA ASN A 824 45.04 2.42 5.95
C ASN A 824 45.74 1.82 4.70
N VAL A 825 45.07 1.90 3.54
CA VAL A 825 45.58 1.45 2.24
C VAL A 825 45.51 2.61 1.26
N SER A 826 46.60 2.83 0.52
CA SER A 826 46.70 3.84 -0.52
C SER A 826 46.91 3.17 -1.87
N LEU A 827 45.87 3.17 -2.71
CA LEU A 827 45.97 2.76 -4.11
C LEU A 827 46.33 3.99 -4.96
N PRO A 828 47.17 3.85 -6.01
CA PRO A 828 47.46 4.95 -6.93
C PRO A 828 46.21 5.38 -7.70
N ASP A 829 46.11 6.68 -7.96
CA ASP A 829 45.13 7.20 -8.90
C ASP A 829 45.39 6.65 -10.31
N TYR A 830 44.33 6.21 -11.00
CA TYR A 830 44.45 5.52 -12.28
C TYR A 830 45.02 6.43 -13.37
N SER A 831 45.98 5.90 -14.12
CA SER A 831 46.53 6.55 -15.30
C SER A 831 46.96 5.49 -16.32
N PRO A 832 46.79 5.72 -17.64
CA PRO A 832 47.35 4.85 -18.66
C PRO A 832 48.87 4.64 -18.57
N LYS A 833 49.58 5.53 -17.85
CA LYS A 833 51.03 5.45 -17.59
C LYS A 833 51.42 4.42 -16.50
N LEU A 834 50.46 3.84 -15.77
CA LEU A 834 50.73 2.83 -14.76
C LEU A 834 51.20 1.51 -15.40
N GLY A 835 51.90 0.69 -14.60
CA GLY A 835 52.31 -0.67 -15.00
C GLY A 835 51.11 -1.61 -15.20
N LYS A 836 51.36 -2.93 -15.27
CA LYS A 836 50.28 -3.91 -15.29
C LYS A 836 49.54 -3.90 -13.93
N LEU A 837 48.23 -3.69 -13.96
CA LEU A 837 47.35 -3.73 -12.79
C LEU A 837 46.59 -5.06 -12.73
N LYS A 838 46.34 -5.59 -11.54
CA LYS A 838 45.35 -6.68 -11.38
C LYS A 838 43.93 -6.16 -11.49
N TYR A 839 43.64 -4.98 -10.95
CA TYR A 839 42.30 -4.42 -10.99
C TYR A 839 42.28 -2.88 -11.02
N VAL A 840 41.14 -2.31 -11.39
CA VAL A 840 40.82 -0.88 -11.28
C VAL A 840 39.44 -0.75 -10.64
N VAL A 841 39.30 0.14 -9.66
CA VAL A 841 38.01 0.52 -9.07
C VAL A 841 37.59 1.86 -9.63
N VAL A 842 36.39 1.93 -10.17
CA VAL A 842 35.78 3.11 -10.79
C VAL A 842 34.64 3.60 -9.90
N ALA A 843 34.95 4.65 -9.15
CA ALA A 843 34.02 5.46 -8.37
C ALA A 843 33.97 6.87 -8.97
N ALA A 844 33.70 6.93 -10.28
CA ALA A 844 33.58 8.17 -11.04
C ALA A 844 32.25 8.18 -11.79
N GLU A 845 31.54 9.32 -11.79
CA GLU A 845 30.22 9.43 -12.41
C GLU A 845 30.26 9.36 -13.94
N ASP A 846 31.39 9.75 -14.52
CA ASP A 846 31.68 9.66 -15.95
C ASP A 846 33.19 9.41 -16.19
N SER A 847 33.58 9.27 -17.45
CA SER A 847 34.94 8.98 -17.86
C SER A 847 35.81 10.22 -18.05
N ASP A 848 35.32 11.45 -17.93
CA ASP A 848 36.05 12.66 -18.33
C ASP A 848 36.75 13.32 -17.12
N PRO A 849 38.08 13.17 -16.96
CA PRO A 849 38.77 13.64 -15.76
C PRO A 849 38.69 15.17 -15.63
N LYS A 850 38.21 15.61 -14.47
CA LYS A 850 38.03 17.01 -14.07
C LYS A 850 38.37 17.17 -12.59
N GLU A 851 39.02 18.28 -12.25
CA GLU A 851 39.44 18.59 -10.87
C GLU A 851 38.85 19.95 -10.43
N VAL A 852 38.59 20.10 -9.14
CA VAL A 852 38.32 21.43 -8.54
C VAL A 852 39.51 22.33 -8.84
N ILE A 853 39.26 23.53 -9.34
CA ILE A 853 40.34 24.46 -9.70
C ILE A 853 41.13 24.82 -8.43
N PRO A 854 42.45 24.55 -8.37
CA PRO A 854 43.22 24.73 -7.16
C PRO A 854 43.39 26.21 -6.82
N THR A 855 43.46 26.52 -5.52
CA THR A 855 43.68 27.88 -4.99
C THR A 855 44.85 28.61 -5.66
N THR A 856 45.92 27.88 -5.99
CA THR A 856 47.11 28.41 -6.66
C THR A 856 46.89 28.90 -8.09
N ALA A 857 45.77 28.54 -8.73
CA ALA A 857 45.35 29.09 -10.01
C ALA A 857 44.59 30.41 -9.87
N PHE A 858 44.05 30.74 -8.68
CA PHE A 858 43.24 31.93 -8.45
C PHE A 858 44.00 33.06 -7.75
N MET A 859 43.70 34.30 -8.12
CA MET A 859 44.17 35.50 -7.43
C MET A 859 43.04 36.52 -7.29
N ALA A 860 42.81 37.02 -6.08
CA ALA A 860 41.87 38.08 -5.81
C ALA A 860 42.42 39.43 -6.32
N ASN A 861 41.56 40.43 -6.48
CA ASN A 861 41.91 41.73 -7.03
C ASN A 861 42.87 42.54 -6.12
N ASN A 862 42.98 42.16 -4.84
CA ASN A 862 43.95 42.71 -3.90
C ASN A 862 45.34 42.03 -3.95
N GLY A 863 45.50 40.92 -4.71
CA GLY A 863 46.73 40.14 -4.79
C GLY A 863 46.87 39.00 -3.77
N GLU A 864 45.81 38.67 -3.03
CA GLU A 864 45.76 37.48 -2.17
C GLU A 864 45.22 36.24 -2.93
N GLN A 865 45.47 35.04 -2.40
CA GLN A 865 45.15 33.78 -3.05
C GLN A 865 43.67 33.39 -2.87
N GLY A 866 42.97 33.09 -3.98
CA GLY A 866 41.53 32.85 -4.02
C GLY A 866 40.80 33.82 -4.95
N LEU A 867 39.49 33.99 -4.78
CA LEU A 867 38.65 34.96 -5.51
C LEU A 867 37.86 35.85 -4.54
N ASP A 868 37.65 37.12 -4.90
CA ASP A 868 36.80 38.05 -4.16
C ASP A 868 35.33 37.64 -4.27
N GLY A 869 34.78 37.02 -3.22
CA GLY A 869 33.38 36.64 -3.08
C GLY A 869 32.55 37.77 -2.47
N GLU A 870 31.67 38.37 -3.26
CA GLU A 870 30.62 39.29 -2.83
C GLU A 870 29.29 38.55 -2.70
N TYR A 871 28.71 38.56 -1.49
CA TYR A 871 27.51 37.82 -1.13
C TYR A 871 26.32 38.76 -0.91
N PHE A 872 25.16 38.38 -1.44
CA PHE A 872 23.96 39.22 -1.54
C PHE A 872 22.74 38.54 -0.91
N VAL A 873 21.81 39.35 -0.39
CA VAL A 873 20.45 38.91 -0.05
C VAL A 873 19.59 38.92 -1.32
N GLY A 874 18.77 37.89 -1.50
CA GLY A 874 17.99 37.67 -2.72
C GLY A 874 18.82 37.11 -3.87
N THR A 875 18.14 36.63 -4.90
CA THR A 875 18.73 35.95 -6.07
C THR A 875 19.19 36.92 -7.19
N ASP A 876 19.14 38.23 -6.94
CA ASP A 876 19.26 39.28 -7.96
C ASP A 876 20.61 40.04 -8.01
N LEU A 877 21.57 39.67 -7.15
CA LEU A 877 22.88 40.30 -7.01
C LEU A 877 22.86 41.84 -6.78
N LYS A 878 21.82 42.39 -6.13
CA LYS A 878 21.72 43.83 -5.81
C LYS A 878 22.18 44.19 -4.39
N GLN A 879 21.70 43.52 -3.34
CA GLN A 879 21.97 43.90 -1.95
C GLN A 879 23.16 43.12 -1.34
N SER A 880 24.39 43.57 -1.58
CA SER A 880 25.60 42.99 -0.95
C SER A 880 25.57 43.15 0.57
N VAL A 881 25.74 42.06 1.31
CA VAL A 881 25.76 42.03 2.79
C VAL A 881 27.07 41.51 3.39
N LYS A 882 27.89 40.78 2.62
CA LYS A 882 29.12 40.13 3.11
C LYS A 882 30.14 40.05 1.97
N LYS A 883 31.41 40.31 2.28
CA LYS A 883 32.53 40.14 1.34
C LYS A 883 33.66 39.38 2.02
N ARG A 884 34.31 38.46 1.29
CA ARG A 884 35.51 37.75 1.72
C ARG A 884 36.28 37.25 0.50
N ILE A 885 37.45 36.64 0.72
CA ILE A 885 38.13 35.87 -0.31
C ILE A 885 37.84 34.38 -0.08
N ASP A 886 37.40 33.71 -1.14
CA ASP A 886 37.16 32.27 -1.16
C ASP A 886 38.33 31.58 -1.86
N ALA A 887 39.06 30.74 -1.12
CA ALA A 887 40.28 30.09 -1.61
C ALA A 887 40.01 29.08 -2.75
N LYS A 888 38.80 28.53 -2.82
CA LYS A 888 38.32 27.61 -3.87
C LYS A 888 36.81 27.77 -4.01
N ILE A 889 36.26 27.50 -5.19
CA ILE A 889 34.80 27.35 -5.37
C ILE A 889 34.50 25.85 -5.37
N ASP A 890 34.27 25.32 -4.17
CA ASP A 890 33.99 23.91 -3.93
C ASP A 890 33.23 23.79 -2.61
N PHE A 891 32.01 24.32 -2.62
CA PHE A 891 31.07 24.26 -1.51
C PHE A 891 30.20 23.03 -1.70
N SER A 892 30.14 22.17 -0.68
CA SER A 892 29.33 20.95 -0.71
C SER A 892 27.85 21.24 -0.45
N GLU A 893 27.03 20.21 -0.65
CA GLU A 893 25.60 20.26 -0.34
C GLU A 893 25.35 20.76 1.10
N ASN A 894 24.58 21.83 1.24
CA ASN A 894 24.24 22.51 2.50
C ASN A 894 25.42 23.08 3.31
N ASP A 895 26.56 23.34 2.68
CA ASP A 895 27.74 23.96 3.34
C ASP A 895 27.34 25.26 4.07
N PRO A 896 27.54 25.37 5.40
CA PRO A 896 27.16 26.54 6.19
C PRO A 896 28.07 27.76 5.93
N THR A 897 29.20 27.58 5.26
CA THR A 897 30.11 28.67 4.89
C THR A 897 29.69 29.39 3.61
N LEU A 898 28.88 28.76 2.75
CA LEU A 898 28.28 29.36 1.54
C LEU A 898 27.21 30.42 1.88
N ASP A 899 26.73 30.42 3.13
CA ASP A 899 25.63 31.22 3.64
C ASP A 899 26.05 32.69 3.96
N PRO A 900 25.31 33.73 3.53
CA PRO A 900 25.53 35.11 3.98
C PRO A 900 24.97 35.44 5.38
N GLY A 901 24.12 34.58 5.93
CA GLY A 901 23.28 34.82 7.11
C GLY A 901 21.77 34.58 6.84
N GLN A 902 21.41 33.95 5.72
CA GLN A 902 20.05 33.51 5.38
C GLN A 902 20.10 32.14 4.68
N PRO A 903 19.33 31.13 5.15
CA PRO A 903 19.46 29.75 4.67
C PRO A 903 18.99 29.56 3.22
N THR A 904 18.08 30.40 2.73
CA THR A 904 17.48 30.40 1.39
C THR A 904 17.49 31.81 0.78
N GLN A 905 17.16 31.95 -0.51
CA GLN A 905 17.09 33.21 -1.25
C GLN A 905 18.34 34.11 -1.09
N PHE A 906 19.48 33.65 -1.61
CA PHE A 906 20.72 34.43 -1.66
C PHE A 906 21.44 34.30 -3.01
N SER A 907 22.42 35.18 -3.25
CA SER A 907 23.26 35.10 -4.44
C SER A 907 24.70 35.52 -4.15
N VAL A 908 25.63 35.09 -5.00
CA VAL A 908 27.07 35.31 -4.82
C VAL A 908 27.73 35.66 -6.16
N ARG A 909 28.68 36.59 -6.14
CA ARG A 909 29.57 36.92 -7.26
C ARG A 909 31.01 36.77 -6.81
N TRP A 910 31.74 35.85 -7.42
CA TRP A 910 33.20 35.75 -7.29
C TRP A 910 33.88 36.46 -8.46
N THR A 911 34.94 37.23 -8.17
CA THR A 911 35.77 37.89 -9.19
C THR A 911 37.26 37.79 -8.86
N GLY A 912 38.10 37.88 -9.89
CA GLY A 912 39.55 37.91 -9.75
C GLY A 912 40.25 37.53 -11.04
N LYS A 913 41.45 36.96 -10.92
CA LYS A 913 42.20 36.37 -12.03
C LYS A 913 42.30 34.85 -11.90
N ILE A 914 42.37 34.17 -13.04
CA ILE A 914 42.78 32.76 -13.15
C ILE A 914 44.07 32.65 -13.98
N SER A 915 45.02 31.83 -13.52
CA SER A 915 46.35 31.67 -14.15
C SER A 915 46.62 30.18 -14.47
N PRO A 916 46.48 29.75 -15.73
CA PRO A 916 46.67 28.37 -16.12
C PRO A 916 48.16 28.00 -16.11
N GLN A 917 48.45 26.77 -15.71
CA GLN A 917 49.83 26.25 -15.61
C GLN A 917 50.31 25.57 -16.91
N GLN A 918 49.43 25.47 -17.92
CA GLN A 918 49.67 24.77 -19.18
C GLN A 918 49.07 25.57 -20.34
N THR A 919 49.63 25.41 -21.54
CA THR A 919 49.07 26.01 -22.77
C THR A 919 48.23 24.97 -23.49
N GLY A 920 46.97 25.30 -23.82
CA GLY A 920 46.08 24.41 -24.55
C GLY A 920 44.60 24.69 -24.32
N LYS A 921 43.76 23.76 -24.76
CA LYS A 921 42.29 23.82 -24.58
C LYS A 921 41.92 23.36 -23.17
N TYR A 922 41.34 24.25 -22.38
CA TYR A 922 40.71 23.95 -21.09
C TYR A 922 39.19 23.78 -21.28
N LYS A 923 38.59 22.87 -20.53
CA LYS A 923 37.13 22.79 -20.36
C LYS A 923 36.79 23.12 -18.90
N PHE A 924 35.96 24.13 -18.70
CA PHE A 924 35.42 24.52 -17.40
C PHE A 924 34.07 23.86 -17.18
N PHE A 925 33.77 23.52 -15.93
CA PHE A 925 32.52 22.92 -15.50
C PHE A 925 32.01 23.62 -14.24
N THR A 926 30.71 23.84 -14.14
CA THR A 926 30.04 24.24 -12.90
C THR A 926 29.04 23.18 -12.49
N ILE A 927 29.00 22.88 -11.19
CA ILE A 927 27.98 22.03 -10.56
C ILE A 927 27.26 22.89 -9.54
N SER A 928 25.98 23.18 -9.73
CA SER A 928 25.19 24.05 -8.85
C SER A 928 23.87 23.43 -8.38
N ASP A 929 23.23 24.11 -7.44
CA ASP A 929 21.81 24.02 -7.09
C ASP A 929 21.25 25.43 -7.34
N ASP A 930 20.25 25.57 -8.21
CA ASP A 930 19.91 26.82 -8.89
C ASP A 930 21.07 27.50 -9.66
N GLY A 931 20.78 28.70 -10.20
CA GLY A 931 21.42 29.22 -11.41
C GLY A 931 22.86 29.71 -11.27
N VAL A 932 23.62 29.56 -12.36
CA VAL A 932 25.07 29.82 -12.43
C VAL A 932 25.50 30.46 -13.76
N ARG A 933 26.48 31.38 -13.71
CA ARG A 933 27.12 31.98 -14.90
C ARG A 933 28.62 32.14 -14.73
N LEU A 934 29.41 31.70 -15.71
CA LEU A 934 30.88 31.80 -15.72
C LEU A 934 31.37 32.64 -16.88
N TRP A 935 32.30 33.56 -16.62
CA TRP A 935 33.05 34.29 -17.63
C TRP A 935 34.55 34.08 -17.47
N ILE A 936 35.27 33.93 -18.59
CA ILE A 936 36.74 33.90 -18.67
C ILE A 936 37.20 34.93 -19.71
N ASP A 937 38.05 35.87 -19.30
CA ASP A 937 38.55 37.00 -20.11
C ASP A 937 37.42 37.83 -20.75
N GLY A 938 36.30 37.97 -20.03
CA GLY A 938 35.08 38.63 -20.50
C GLY A 938 34.16 37.77 -21.38
N ASN A 939 34.62 36.62 -21.87
CA ASN A 939 33.81 35.68 -22.65
C ASN A 939 32.86 34.90 -21.72
N LEU A 940 31.55 34.92 -22.01
CA LEU A 940 30.56 34.13 -21.30
C LEU A 940 30.71 32.65 -21.70
N MET A 941 31.14 31.82 -20.75
CA MET A 941 31.47 30.40 -20.96
C MET A 941 30.32 29.47 -20.60
N ILE A 942 29.53 29.85 -19.59
CA ILE A 942 28.38 29.10 -19.06
C ILE A 942 27.31 30.13 -18.72
N ASP A 943 26.07 29.89 -19.18
CA ASP A 943 24.91 30.74 -18.91
C ASP A 943 23.67 29.88 -18.62
N ASP A 944 23.53 29.42 -17.37
CA ASP A 944 22.34 28.70 -16.91
C ASP A 944 21.75 29.42 -15.69
N TRP A 945 21.16 30.58 -15.93
CA TRP A 945 20.62 31.46 -14.89
C TRP A 945 19.15 31.13 -14.56
N ASN A 946 18.87 29.85 -14.29
CA ASN A 946 17.53 29.31 -14.03
C ASN A 946 17.49 28.49 -12.73
N THR A 947 16.29 28.31 -12.18
CA THR A 947 16.04 27.46 -11.01
C THR A 947 16.07 26.00 -11.42
N HIS A 948 16.90 25.18 -10.77
CA HIS A 948 17.14 23.77 -11.13
C HIS A 948 17.65 22.98 -9.91
N PRO A 949 17.41 21.65 -9.82
CA PRO A 949 17.83 20.85 -8.66
C PRO A 949 19.37 20.81 -8.47
N PRO A 950 19.85 20.42 -7.28
CA PRO A 950 21.27 20.25 -7.02
C PRO A 950 21.89 19.17 -7.92
N LYS A 951 23.06 19.51 -8.49
CA LYS A 951 23.95 18.66 -9.32
C LYS A 951 23.73 18.72 -10.85
N THR A 952 23.09 19.77 -11.37
CA THR A 952 23.20 20.10 -12.81
C THR A 952 24.66 20.41 -13.16
N GLU A 953 25.23 19.75 -14.19
CA GLU A 953 26.53 20.10 -14.75
C GLU A 953 26.36 20.95 -16.02
N ALA A 954 26.89 22.17 -15.99
CA ALA A 954 27.06 23.00 -17.18
C ALA A 954 28.56 23.15 -17.49
N SER A 955 28.94 23.33 -18.77
CA SER A 955 30.36 23.39 -19.16
C SER A 955 30.63 24.22 -20.41
N GLY A 956 31.86 24.76 -20.50
CA GLY A 956 32.32 25.59 -21.62
C GLY A 956 33.82 25.45 -21.86
N GLU A 957 34.28 25.62 -23.10
CA GLU A 957 35.66 25.35 -23.51
C GLU A 957 36.39 26.58 -24.06
N ILE A 958 37.62 26.84 -23.58
CA ILE A 958 38.44 27.99 -24.00
C ILE A 958 39.92 27.59 -24.10
N TYR A 959 40.65 28.18 -25.05
CA TYR A 959 42.09 27.99 -25.18
C TYR A 959 42.84 29.01 -24.32
N LEU A 960 43.74 28.55 -23.45
CA LEU A 960 44.50 29.38 -22.53
C LEU A 960 46.01 29.11 -22.65
N GLU A 961 46.83 30.08 -22.27
CA GLU A 961 48.29 30.08 -22.35
C GLU A 961 48.91 29.99 -20.95
N ALA A 962 49.93 29.15 -20.78
CA ALA A 962 50.61 28.96 -19.50
C ALA A 962 51.21 30.28 -18.98
N GLY A 963 50.96 30.58 -17.69
CA GLY A 963 51.53 31.75 -17.02
C GLY A 963 50.92 33.11 -17.41
N LYS A 964 49.92 33.14 -18.30
CA LYS A 964 49.10 34.33 -18.58
C LYS A 964 47.89 34.36 -17.65
N SER A 965 47.67 35.46 -16.95
CA SER A 965 46.49 35.63 -16.09
C SER A 965 45.32 36.20 -16.89
N TYR A 966 44.15 35.58 -16.78
CA TYR A 966 42.90 35.95 -17.43
C TYR A 966 41.90 36.45 -16.37
N ASP A 967 40.99 37.36 -16.71
CA ASP A 967 39.89 37.70 -15.80
C ASP A 967 38.93 36.53 -15.61
N ILE A 968 38.45 36.33 -14.38
CA ILE A 968 37.37 35.38 -14.07
C ILE A 968 36.25 36.08 -13.30
N LYS A 969 35.01 35.81 -13.70
CA LYS A 969 33.81 36.11 -12.92
C LYS A 969 32.93 34.87 -12.87
N LEU A 970 32.48 34.49 -11.68
CA LEU A 970 31.46 33.46 -11.47
C LEU A 970 30.31 34.11 -10.70
N GLU A 971 29.09 33.94 -11.18
CA GLU A 971 27.87 34.35 -10.48
C GLU A 971 27.01 33.12 -10.20
N TYR A 972 26.32 33.14 -9.05
CA TYR A 972 25.53 32.03 -8.51
C TYR A 972 24.32 32.57 -7.74
N TYR A 973 23.20 31.84 -7.74
CA TYR A 973 22.09 32.10 -6.82
C TYR A 973 21.48 30.81 -6.28
N GLN A 974 20.90 30.88 -5.08
CA GLN A 974 20.03 29.85 -4.50
C GLN A 974 18.66 30.46 -4.22
N GLU A 975 17.59 29.88 -4.77
CA GLU A 975 16.22 30.25 -4.48
C GLU A 975 15.73 29.51 -3.24
N SER A 976 15.69 28.17 -3.27
CA SER A 976 15.15 27.35 -2.17
C SER A 976 15.71 25.92 -2.14
N GLY A 977 15.49 25.19 -1.05
CA GLY A 977 15.84 23.77 -0.96
C GLY A 977 17.24 23.53 -0.41
N GLY A 978 18.11 22.94 -1.24
CA GLY A 978 19.50 22.68 -0.89
C GLY A 978 20.40 23.91 -1.08
N ARG A 979 21.69 23.64 -1.27
CA ARG A 979 22.66 24.56 -1.90
C ARG A 979 23.96 23.84 -2.21
N THR A 980 24.52 24.03 -3.40
CA THR A 980 25.87 23.58 -3.76
C THR A 980 26.41 24.48 -4.86
N ILE A 981 27.74 24.72 -4.88
CA ILE A 981 28.39 25.36 -6.02
C ILE A 981 29.87 24.96 -6.08
N LYS A 982 30.24 24.37 -7.21
CA LYS A 982 31.61 23.94 -7.52
C LYS A 982 32.04 24.48 -8.88
N LEU A 983 33.30 24.91 -8.99
CA LEU A 983 33.96 25.24 -10.24
C LEU A 983 35.12 24.27 -10.47
N LEU A 984 35.04 23.51 -11.56
CA LEU A 984 36.03 22.51 -11.94
C LEU A 984 36.61 22.82 -13.32
N TRP A 985 37.78 22.25 -13.61
CA TRP A 985 38.36 22.27 -14.94
C TRP A 985 38.91 20.90 -15.37
N LYS A 986 39.06 20.73 -16.68
CA LYS A 986 39.89 19.70 -17.32
C LYS A 986 41.02 20.40 -18.06
N THR A 987 42.25 20.02 -17.74
CA THR A 987 43.48 20.68 -18.22
C THR A 987 44.06 19.99 -19.47
N PRO A 988 44.87 20.68 -20.30
CA PRO A 988 45.43 20.11 -21.53
C PRO A 988 46.27 18.83 -21.36
N ALA A 989 46.85 18.59 -20.18
CA ALA A 989 47.62 17.38 -19.87
C ALA A 989 46.78 16.22 -19.28
N MET A 990 45.48 16.42 -19.06
CA MET A 990 44.57 15.35 -18.68
C MET A 990 44.14 14.56 -19.92
N THR A 991 44.31 13.24 -19.86
CA THR A 991 43.84 12.28 -20.86
C THR A 991 42.36 12.52 -21.18
N SER A 992 41.93 12.36 -22.44
CA SER A 992 40.49 12.41 -22.75
C SER A 992 39.76 11.19 -22.17
N GLY A 993 38.47 11.33 -21.85
CA GLY A 993 37.69 10.21 -21.30
C GLY A 993 37.57 9.02 -22.26
N ASP A 994 37.54 9.28 -23.57
CA ASP A 994 37.59 8.23 -24.61
C ASP A 994 38.93 7.47 -24.56
N GLU A 995 40.08 8.16 -24.57
CA GLU A 995 41.41 7.52 -24.47
C GLU A 995 41.58 6.73 -23.16
N MET A 996 41.06 7.24 -22.05
CA MET A 996 41.12 6.57 -20.76
C MET A 996 40.22 5.33 -20.72
N LEU A 997 38.99 5.41 -21.24
CA LEU A 997 38.09 4.27 -21.41
C LEU A 997 38.72 3.20 -22.31
N ASP A 998 39.31 3.60 -23.43
CA ASP A 998 39.91 2.68 -24.39
C ASP A 998 41.16 1.97 -23.83
N ASP A 999 42.01 2.64 -23.03
CA ASP A 999 43.10 1.95 -22.32
C ASP A 999 42.61 1.03 -21.19
N ILE A 1000 41.59 1.44 -20.41
CA ILE A 1000 40.95 0.56 -19.41
C ILE A 1000 40.43 -0.72 -20.09
N LEU A 1001 39.66 -0.59 -21.17
CA LEU A 1001 39.10 -1.73 -21.90
C LEU A 1001 40.19 -2.58 -22.57
N ARG A 1002 41.25 -1.96 -23.11
CA ARG A 1002 42.43 -2.67 -23.61
C ARG A 1002 43.09 -3.50 -22.51
N ARG A 1003 43.29 -2.95 -21.31
CA ARG A 1003 43.89 -3.67 -20.16
C ARG A 1003 43.03 -4.84 -19.69
N VAL A 1004 41.72 -4.65 -19.58
CA VAL A 1004 40.78 -5.74 -19.25
C VAL A 1004 40.88 -6.86 -20.30
N LYS A 1005 40.86 -6.50 -21.58
CA LYS A 1005 40.90 -7.45 -22.70
C LYS A 1005 42.24 -8.20 -22.82
N GLU A 1006 43.36 -7.49 -22.71
CA GLU A 1006 44.68 -7.96 -23.13
C GLU A 1006 45.63 -8.29 -21.97
N GLU A 1007 45.60 -7.51 -20.88
CA GLU A 1007 46.45 -7.72 -19.71
C GLU A 1007 45.78 -8.67 -18.70
N GLY A 1008 44.44 -8.72 -18.69
CA GLY A 1008 43.65 -9.49 -17.72
C GLY A 1008 43.38 -8.70 -16.43
N THR A 1009 43.36 -7.38 -16.52
CA THR A 1009 42.93 -6.49 -15.42
C THR A 1009 41.43 -6.66 -15.18
N ASN A 1010 40.99 -6.64 -13.93
CA ASN A 1010 39.58 -6.71 -13.56
C ASN A 1010 39.04 -5.31 -13.26
N LEU A 1011 37.86 -4.97 -13.77
CA LEU A 1011 37.24 -3.67 -13.58
C LEU A 1011 36.10 -3.79 -12.56
N LEU A 1012 36.03 -2.90 -11.58
CA LEU A 1012 34.92 -2.77 -10.64
C LEU A 1012 34.31 -1.38 -10.80
N ILE A 1013 33.00 -1.27 -10.99
CA ILE A 1013 32.31 0.01 -11.25
C ILE A 1013 31.21 0.18 -10.19
N THR A 1014 31.31 1.26 -9.40
CA THR A 1014 30.46 1.53 -8.22
C THR A 1014 29.90 2.95 -8.15
N ALA A 1015 30.23 3.81 -9.12
CA ALA A 1015 29.55 5.10 -9.37
C ALA A 1015 29.43 5.30 -10.89
N GLY A 1016 28.55 6.20 -11.33
CA GLY A 1016 28.27 6.42 -12.75
C GLY A 1016 27.78 5.18 -13.51
N THR A 1017 27.36 4.12 -12.82
CA THR A 1017 27.42 2.74 -13.37
C THR A 1017 26.56 2.56 -14.63
N GLY A 1018 25.41 3.23 -14.72
CA GLY A 1018 24.61 3.29 -15.96
C GLY A 1018 25.34 3.98 -17.12
N ARG A 1019 25.99 5.13 -16.86
CA ARG A 1019 26.78 5.88 -17.85
C ARG A 1019 28.01 5.08 -18.31
N TRP A 1020 28.69 4.40 -17.41
CA TRP A 1020 29.78 3.48 -17.77
C TRP A 1020 29.29 2.30 -18.60
N ALA A 1021 28.09 1.76 -18.34
CA ALA A 1021 27.53 0.70 -19.19
C ALA A 1021 27.25 1.19 -20.62
N GLU A 1022 26.72 2.40 -20.82
CA GLU A 1022 26.59 3.02 -22.16
C GLU A 1022 27.94 3.15 -22.87
N LEU A 1023 28.93 3.73 -22.19
CA LEU A 1023 30.26 4.00 -22.73
C LEU A 1023 30.97 2.69 -23.12
N ILE A 1024 30.93 1.67 -22.25
CA ILE A 1024 31.53 0.35 -22.50
C ILE A 1024 30.78 -0.40 -23.62
N ALA A 1025 29.45 -0.26 -23.71
CA ALA A 1025 28.66 -0.81 -24.82
C ALA A 1025 28.97 -0.12 -26.16
N SER A 1026 29.26 1.19 -26.17
CA SER A 1026 29.67 1.92 -27.39
C SER A 1026 30.94 1.34 -28.04
N ARG A 1027 31.79 0.70 -27.25
CA ARG A 1027 33.02 0.01 -27.70
C ARG A 1027 32.81 -1.48 -27.99
N GLY A 1028 31.56 -1.96 -27.95
CA GLY A 1028 31.21 -3.37 -28.20
C GLY A 1028 31.74 -4.35 -27.16
N ALA A 1029 32.10 -3.89 -25.95
CA ALA A 1029 32.66 -4.72 -24.90
C ALA A 1029 31.60 -5.45 -24.05
N ILE A 1030 30.37 -4.92 -24.02
CA ILE A 1030 29.18 -5.52 -23.42
C ILE A 1030 27.98 -5.31 -24.34
N LYS A 1031 26.89 -6.07 -24.13
CA LYS A 1031 25.56 -5.72 -24.65
C LYS A 1031 24.74 -5.08 -23.53
N PHE A 1032 24.17 -3.91 -23.79
CA PHE A 1032 23.42 -3.12 -22.82
C PHE A 1032 22.20 -2.48 -23.50
N ASN A 1033 21.02 -2.77 -22.96
CA ASN A 1033 19.72 -2.38 -23.51
C ASN A 1033 19.05 -1.29 -22.65
N GLY A 1034 19.85 -0.44 -22.00
CA GLY A 1034 19.41 0.68 -21.17
C GLY A 1034 19.22 0.37 -19.69
N ILE A 1035 18.58 1.30 -18.98
CA ILE A 1035 18.40 1.30 -17.53
C ILE A 1035 16.95 0.96 -17.18
N GLN A 1036 16.74 0.13 -16.16
CA GLN A 1036 15.47 0.01 -15.44
C GLN A 1036 15.52 0.93 -14.21
N THR A 1037 14.86 2.08 -14.28
CA THR A 1037 14.54 2.87 -13.06
C THR A 1037 13.63 2.03 -12.16
N LEU A 1038 13.89 2.05 -10.86
CA LEU A 1038 13.01 1.43 -9.88
C LEU A 1038 12.03 2.44 -9.30
N GLY A 1039 12.55 3.59 -8.83
CA GLY A 1039 11.78 4.59 -8.08
C GLY A 1039 12.28 4.72 -6.64
N ASP A 1040 11.92 5.83 -6.02
CA ASP A 1040 12.40 6.28 -4.72
C ASP A 1040 11.41 5.99 -3.58
N VAL A 1041 10.10 6.24 -3.76
CA VAL A 1041 9.03 5.91 -2.80
C VAL A 1041 7.73 5.48 -3.46
N TRP A 1042 6.92 4.66 -2.75
CA TRP A 1042 5.55 4.20 -3.08
C TRP A 1042 5.40 3.38 -4.38
N VAL A 1043 5.79 3.96 -5.52
CA VAL A 1043 5.99 3.27 -6.80
C VAL A 1043 7.50 3.15 -7.04
N GLY A 1044 8.00 1.92 -7.15
CA GLY A 1044 9.37 1.63 -6.78
C GLY A 1044 9.86 0.25 -7.19
N GLY A 1045 10.95 -0.18 -6.57
CA GLY A 1045 11.48 -1.52 -6.74
C GLY A 1045 12.35 -1.99 -5.58
N ASN A 1046 12.71 -3.27 -5.61
CA ASN A 1046 13.51 -3.93 -4.59
C ASN A 1046 14.68 -4.69 -5.22
N ILE A 1047 15.69 -5.00 -4.42
CA ILE A 1047 16.88 -5.74 -4.83
C ILE A 1047 16.89 -7.11 -4.14
N PHE A 1048 17.22 -8.15 -4.88
CA PHE A 1048 17.47 -9.49 -4.35
C PHE A 1048 18.90 -9.92 -4.65
N VAL A 1049 19.49 -10.74 -3.78
CA VAL A 1049 20.90 -11.14 -3.88
C VAL A 1049 21.05 -12.64 -3.67
N ARG A 1050 21.91 -13.29 -4.46
CA ARG A 1050 22.24 -14.71 -4.33
C ARG A 1050 23.63 -14.94 -3.73
N GLU A 1051 23.88 -16.16 -3.28
CA GLU A 1051 25.18 -16.61 -2.80
C GLU A 1051 26.26 -16.45 -3.89
N HIS A 1052 27.26 -15.62 -3.56
CA HIS A 1052 28.44 -15.33 -4.37
C HIS A 1052 29.54 -14.68 -3.49
N PRO A 1053 30.85 -14.85 -3.77
CA PRO A 1053 31.92 -14.25 -2.95
C PRO A 1053 31.86 -12.72 -2.77
N LEU A 1054 31.24 -11.98 -3.69
CA LEU A 1054 30.96 -10.54 -3.56
C LEU A 1054 30.09 -10.21 -2.32
N PHE A 1055 29.29 -11.17 -1.85
CA PHE A 1055 28.44 -11.07 -0.65
C PHE A 1055 28.85 -12.11 0.41
N LYS A 1056 30.13 -12.47 0.46
CA LYS A 1056 30.71 -13.37 1.46
C LYS A 1056 30.44 -12.88 2.88
N ASN A 1057 29.91 -13.76 3.72
CA ASN A 1057 29.47 -13.52 5.11
C ASN A 1057 28.37 -12.44 5.23
N LEU A 1058 27.52 -12.28 4.21
CA LEU A 1058 26.30 -11.46 4.24
C LEU A 1058 25.04 -12.33 3.96
N PRO A 1059 23.82 -11.86 4.27
CA PRO A 1059 22.59 -12.61 4.03
C PRO A 1059 22.28 -12.71 2.53
N VAL A 1060 22.02 -13.92 2.03
CA VAL A 1060 21.93 -14.21 0.59
C VAL A 1060 20.84 -15.25 0.27
N ASN A 1061 20.47 -15.32 -1.01
CA ASN A 1061 19.34 -16.08 -1.58
C ASN A 1061 17.97 -15.53 -1.16
N GLN A 1062 17.89 -14.21 -0.98
CA GLN A 1062 16.68 -13.49 -0.56
C GLN A 1062 16.62 -12.07 -1.12
N GLY A 1063 15.48 -11.39 -0.95
CA GLY A 1063 15.41 -9.93 -0.99
C GLY A 1063 16.34 -9.30 0.05
N MET A 1064 17.01 -8.21 -0.29
CA MET A 1064 17.76 -7.40 0.67
C MET A 1064 16.78 -6.80 1.67
N ASN A 1065 16.94 -7.08 2.97
CA ASN A 1065 16.06 -6.61 4.04
C ASN A 1065 16.82 -5.65 4.98
N TRP A 1066 16.41 -5.51 6.24
CA TRP A 1066 17.00 -4.60 7.24
C TRP A 1066 18.52 -4.74 7.44
N GLU A 1067 19.13 -5.88 7.11
CA GLU A 1067 20.59 -6.05 7.13
C GLU A 1067 21.31 -5.22 6.05
N TYR A 1068 20.55 -4.70 5.08
CA TYR A 1068 21.00 -3.87 3.96
C TYR A 1068 20.42 -2.44 4.02
N GLN A 1069 20.00 -1.95 5.20
CA GLN A 1069 19.31 -0.67 5.37
C GLN A 1069 20.01 0.56 4.72
N GLU A 1070 21.34 0.59 4.69
CA GLU A 1070 22.15 1.65 4.04
C GLU A 1070 22.42 1.43 2.53
N ILE A 1071 22.04 0.26 1.98
CA ILE A 1071 22.25 -0.13 0.56
C ILE A 1071 20.99 0.06 -0.29
N ILE A 1072 19.81 -0.11 0.33
CA ILE A 1072 18.50 0.03 -0.33
C ILE A 1072 17.61 1.13 0.28
N PRO A 1073 18.14 2.31 0.69
CA PRO A 1073 17.30 3.38 1.20
C PRO A 1073 16.27 3.79 0.15
N TYR A 1074 15.03 3.99 0.59
CA TYR A 1074 14.03 4.70 -0.20
C TYR A 1074 14.34 6.22 -0.16
N TRP A 1075 13.59 7.05 -0.89
CA TRP A 1075 13.90 8.48 -1.14
C TRP A 1075 15.13 8.75 -2.02
N ILE A 1076 15.70 7.70 -2.60
CA ILE A 1076 16.91 7.75 -3.44
C ILE A 1076 16.61 7.07 -4.79
N PRO A 1077 16.91 7.71 -5.94
CA PRO A 1077 16.76 7.11 -7.26
C PRO A 1077 17.62 5.85 -7.42
N ARG A 1078 16.98 4.68 -7.37
CA ARG A 1078 17.61 3.36 -7.57
C ARG A 1078 17.30 2.82 -8.96
N TYR A 1079 18.22 2.05 -9.53
CA TYR A 1079 18.07 1.49 -10.86
C TYR A 1079 18.82 0.16 -11.04
N GLY A 1080 18.42 -0.63 -12.03
CA GLY A 1080 19.11 -1.84 -12.49
C GLY A 1080 19.56 -1.71 -13.95
N LEU A 1081 20.58 -2.47 -14.35
CA LEU A 1081 21.08 -2.49 -15.72
C LEU A 1081 20.39 -3.57 -16.57
N MET A 1082 19.99 -3.25 -17.80
CA MET A 1082 19.43 -4.22 -18.76
C MET A 1082 20.55 -4.85 -19.59
N LEU A 1083 21.39 -5.67 -18.96
CA LEU A 1083 22.47 -6.43 -19.59
C LEU A 1083 21.96 -7.77 -20.14
N GLU A 1084 22.62 -8.32 -21.18
CA GLU A 1084 22.22 -9.61 -21.77
C GLU A 1084 22.99 -10.83 -21.24
N ASP A 1085 24.32 -10.78 -21.33
CA ASP A 1085 25.23 -11.94 -21.22
C ASP A 1085 26.02 -11.97 -19.90
N GLU A 1086 25.60 -11.20 -18.89
CA GLU A 1086 26.23 -11.09 -17.58
C GLU A 1086 25.80 -12.18 -16.59
N GLU A 1087 26.71 -12.56 -15.71
CA GLU A 1087 26.41 -13.34 -14.53
C GLU A 1087 25.76 -12.43 -13.46
N VAL A 1088 24.45 -12.59 -13.25
CA VAL A 1088 23.69 -11.81 -12.25
C VAL A 1088 24.03 -12.29 -10.83
N ILE A 1089 24.37 -11.35 -9.96
CA ILE A 1089 24.74 -11.57 -8.55
C ILE A 1089 23.66 -11.00 -7.63
N ALA A 1090 23.25 -9.76 -7.91
CA ALA A 1090 22.04 -9.16 -7.36
C ALA A 1090 21.16 -8.68 -8.52
N GLY A 1091 19.86 -8.94 -8.45
CA GLY A 1091 18.88 -8.53 -9.46
C GLY A 1091 17.93 -7.48 -8.91
N THR A 1092 17.38 -6.66 -9.80
CA THR A 1092 16.31 -5.71 -9.48
C THR A 1092 14.95 -6.27 -9.87
N VAL A 1093 13.94 -5.98 -9.06
CA VAL A 1093 12.53 -6.08 -9.45
C VAL A 1093 11.91 -4.69 -9.43
N ASN A 1094 11.28 -4.29 -10.53
CA ASN A 1094 10.22 -3.29 -10.49
C ASN A 1094 8.90 -4.03 -10.18
N TYR A 1095 8.03 -3.41 -9.38
CA TYR A 1095 6.72 -3.98 -9.02
C TYR A 1095 5.52 -3.36 -9.74
N ASN A 1096 5.71 -2.44 -10.71
CA ASN A 1096 4.66 -2.04 -11.66
C ASN A 1096 4.87 -2.56 -13.10
N GLU A 1097 5.93 -3.35 -13.34
CA GLU A 1097 6.33 -3.80 -14.68
C GLU A 1097 6.73 -5.29 -14.74
N PRO A 1098 6.52 -5.96 -15.89
CA PRO A 1098 7.08 -7.29 -16.17
C PRO A 1098 8.56 -7.21 -16.58
N ARG A 1099 9.38 -6.48 -15.80
CA ARG A 1099 10.81 -6.25 -16.08
C ARG A 1099 11.66 -6.52 -14.84
N LEU A 1100 12.77 -7.22 -15.03
CA LEU A 1100 13.83 -7.42 -14.05
C LEU A 1100 15.16 -7.02 -14.68
N GLY A 1101 16.01 -6.37 -13.89
CA GLY A 1101 17.34 -5.91 -14.30
C GLY A 1101 18.42 -6.39 -13.34
N THR A 1102 19.62 -5.86 -13.50
CA THR A 1102 20.80 -6.32 -12.77
C THR A 1102 21.32 -5.24 -11.81
N ALA A 1103 21.15 -5.52 -10.52
CA ALA A 1103 21.77 -4.88 -9.34
C ALA A 1103 23.31 -4.85 -9.41
N VAL A 1104 23.84 -6.07 -9.47
CA VAL A 1104 25.27 -6.38 -9.45
C VAL A 1104 25.49 -7.52 -10.43
N GLY A 1105 26.36 -7.31 -11.42
CA GLY A 1105 26.54 -8.23 -12.53
C GLY A 1105 27.98 -8.30 -13.03
N ILE A 1106 28.39 -9.47 -13.50
CA ILE A 1106 29.76 -9.72 -13.98
C ILE A 1106 29.74 -10.06 -15.48
N VAL A 1107 30.44 -9.27 -16.29
CA VAL A 1107 30.67 -9.57 -17.71
C VAL A 1107 32.14 -9.92 -17.93
N LYS A 1108 32.41 -11.03 -18.62
CA LYS A 1108 33.78 -11.39 -19.01
C LYS A 1108 34.19 -10.67 -20.29
N TYR A 1109 35.32 -9.97 -20.29
CA TYR A 1109 35.81 -9.26 -21.47
C TYR A 1109 37.29 -9.58 -21.73
N GLY A 1110 37.54 -10.35 -22.80
CA GLY A 1110 38.87 -10.88 -23.11
C GLY A 1110 39.43 -11.75 -21.97
N LYS A 1111 40.54 -11.32 -21.37
CA LYS A 1111 41.20 -12.04 -20.27
C LYS A 1111 40.66 -11.66 -18.87
N GLY A 1112 40.10 -10.47 -18.71
CA GLY A 1112 39.57 -9.96 -17.44
C GLY A 1112 38.05 -10.07 -17.28
N LYS A 1113 37.54 -9.56 -16.17
CA LYS A 1113 36.10 -9.41 -15.88
C LYS A 1113 35.76 -7.97 -15.49
N ILE A 1114 34.57 -7.50 -15.88
CA ILE A 1114 33.98 -6.22 -15.49
C ILE A 1114 32.84 -6.53 -14.51
N VAL A 1115 32.89 -5.95 -13.31
CA VAL A 1115 31.88 -6.04 -12.27
C VAL A 1115 31.15 -4.71 -12.19
N PHE A 1116 29.87 -4.70 -12.51
CA PHE A 1116 28.98 -3.55 -12.36
C PHE A 1116 28.25 -3.64 -11.03
N SER A 1117 28.08 -2.50 -10.35
CA SER A 1117 27.21 -2.34 -9.18
C SER A 1117 26.45 -1.03 -9.25
N THR A 1118 25.12 -1.07 -9.13
CA THR A 1118 24.27 0.13 -8.95
C THR A 1118 23.79 0.30 -7.50
N LEU A 1119 24.28 -0.54 -6.57
CA LEU A 1119 24.05 -0.40 -5.13
C LEU A 1119 24.66 0.91 -4.62
N ASP A 1120 23.96 1.57 -3.68
CA ASP A 1120 24.47 2.78 -3.05
C ASP A 1120 25.70 2.49 -2.19
N MET A 1121 26.74 3.30 -2.34
CA MET A 1121 28.00 3.21 -1.59
C MET A 1121 28.28 4.47 -0.77
N ARG A 1122 27.38 5.46 -0.72
CA ARG A 1122 27.63 6.75 -0.06
C ARG A 1122 27.81 6.62 1.45
N ALA A 1123 27.13 5.67 2.09
CA ALA A 1123 27.23 5.43 3.52
C ALA A 1123 28.57 4.78 3.96
N LEU A 1124 29.49 4.46 3.05
CA LEU A 1124 30.78 3.81 3.34
C LEU A 1124 31.60 4.52 4.44
N ASN A 1125 31.53 5.85 4.53
CA ASN A 1125 32.22 6.66 5.54
C ASN A 1125 31.32 7.12 6.71
N SER A 1126 30.01 6.85 6.68
CA SER A 1126 29.03 7.22 7.74
C SER A 1126 29.29 6.49 9.06
N ASN A 1127 29.12 7.15 10.21
CA ASN A 1127 29.49 6.57 11.51
C ASN A 1127 28.47 5.58 12.12
N GLY A 1128 27.31 5.36 11.50
CA GLY A 1128 26.30 4.41 11.97
C GLY A 1128 26.67 2.94 11.74
N GLY A 1129 26.08 2.03 12.52
CA GLY A 1129 26.35 0.59 12.44
C GLY A 1129 25.95 -0.04 11.10
N GLY A 1130 24.87 0.43 10.46
CA GLY A 1130 24.45 -0.03 9.13
C GLY A 1130 25.52 0.10 8.05
N ALA A 1131 26.40 1.10 8.17
CA ALA A 1131 27.51 1.31 7.23
C ALA A 1131 28.51 0.13 7.21
N ASP A 1132 28.56 -0.69 8.26
CA ASP A 1132 29.48 -1.83 8.34
C ASP A 1132 29.17 -2.91 7.29
N VAL A 1133 27.91 -3.05 6.86
CA VAL A 1133 27.55 -3.92 5.72
C VAL A 1133 28.00 -3.30 4.39
N VAL A 1134 27.87 -1.99 4.21
CA VAL A 1134 28.37 -1.26 3.02
C VAL A 1134 29.89 -1.44 2.88
N ARG A 1135 30.62 -1.28 3.99
CA ARG A 1135 32.07 -1.56 4.09
C ARG A 1135 32.39 -3.02 3.79
N LYS A 1136 31.58 -3.96 4.28
CA LYS A 1136 31.79 -5.39 4.02
C LYS A 1136 31.61 -5.72 2.54
N ILE A 1137 30.61 -5.15 1.89
CA ILE A 1137 30.38 -5.26 0.45
C ILE A 1137 31.59 -4.70 -0.32
N MET A 1138 32.03 -3.47 -0.04
CA MET A 1138 33.20 -2.87 -0.70
C MET A 1138 34.49 -3.68 -0.50
N CYS A 1139 34.76 -4.16 0.72
CA CYS A 1139 35.87 -5.06 1.01
C CYS A 1139 35.79 -6.36 0.19
N ASN A 1140 34.64 -7.04 0.18
CA ASN A 1140 34.42 -8.26 -0.61
C ASN A 1140 34.57 -8.01 -2.12
N TYR A 1141 34.14 -6.85 -2.60
CA TYR A 1141 34.24 -6.46 -4.02
C TYR A 1141 35.70 -6.33 -4.45
N ILE A 1142 36.50 -5.58 -3.68
CA ILE A 1142 37.92 -5.36 -3.98
C ILE A 1142 38.71 -6.66 -3.80
N GLU A 1143 38.41 -7.47 -2.77
CA GLU A 1143 38.98 -8.83 -2.64
C GLU A 1143 38.67 -9.71 -3.87
N PHE A 1144 37.46 -9.63 -4.45
CA PHE A 1144 37.07 -10.47 -5.60
C PHE A 1144 37.70 -10.05 -6.95
N VAL A 1145 38.01 -8.76 -7.14
CA VAL A 1145 38.71 -8.30 -8.36
C VAL A 1145 40.23 -8.39 -8.25
N GLY A 1146 40.81 -8.21 -7.05
CA GLY A 1146 42.25 -8.34 -6.81
C GLY A 1146 42.75 -9.79 -6.62
N ASN A 1147 41.90 -10.71 -6.16
CA ASN A 1147 42.22 -12.14 -6.13
C ASN A 1147 41.79 -12.81 -7.44
N GLY A 1148 42.75 -13.00 -8.34
CA GLY A 1148 42.51 -13.54 -9.68
C GLY A 1148 42.11 -15.02 -9.71
N ASN A 1149 40.81 -15.27 -9.58
CA ASN A 1149 40.07 -16.46 -10.02
C ASN A 1149 38.80 -16.02 -10.79
#